data_AF-A0A081A137-F1
#
_entry.id   AF-A0A081A137-F1
#
_cell.length_a   1.000
_cell.length_b   1.000
_cell.length_c   1.000
_cell.angle_alpha   90.00
_cell.angle_beta   90.00
_cell.angle_gamma   90.00
#
_symmetry.space_group_name_H-M   'P 1'
#
loop_
_entity.id
_entity.type
_entity.pdbx_description
1 polymer ?
#
loop_
_entity_poly.entity_id
_entity_poly.type
_entity_poly.pdbx_seq_one_letter_code
_entity_poly.pdbx_strand_id
1 'polypeptide(L)'
;MGFRETLQLQQQSQYVPKRPLLLILTPTKFMAMWCIIAVLHAACGAYLICAALTYRYLAQQSVMFYSFIWSDKGNQNYRFYGVMFGIVGALHAIRLLLLIFYSIRARSFILRSTSTTKWDFTSEAVSRISSRVSSSVSPLIASVTTARQRSSIVWTARKTWREIFSRHGILGIESKHFSTVFAIRELLETSSQTYQVYKSSILLPSVQLNLFNVVLLISTCWSTAAIEYFLKKSAALQRVALLLSDAVLSFGMMAIVPLVVFIPYVQKFNTREGAFKNPNFLHDTVAISTMSLENQLILASSFIDFVTKLIPHLGILFSLMIVTSLITRQDTRNTIHTGSMEVAKPIRQVKVRLSTSKTCSDAVQGPSVHSQLATIDHRVHARWPHKFVHTISLLVFFVWGLVILSLHVAAAKRAVNYQVAGCRTITRPWFSSGKEPCSSLIYDCHARNKSSPDDASLENLDPQTLVGLAVVHCPALRMPATFQNFTSLMMIHIFNSTITSWDVDSSISASKHTRLMAILFRNIQLSEIPVGMRQSVPPMLKTIRISGSNLSELPDDLPSRWRGLAVLAIEDSNLESIPPGIFAMRLAVLSLKGNQIKVISPEARVPSNAAILQVRLSQNPIQELPESLMAPNSLIPSLNVQNTSLQSFPSWVETQTKVVWAYGTPFCKSLSTTASTSTVKCFNPGTSTREPNFPVELFEKLYAIH
;
A
#
# COMPACT_ATOMS: atom_id res chain seq x y z
N MET A 1 -11.76 20.24 74.88
CA MET A 1 -12.04 20.72 73.50
C MET A 1 -11.15 21.94 73.24
N GLY A 2 -10.97 22.39 71.98
CA GLY A 2 -10.34 23.70 71.71
C GLY A 2 -8.87 23.75 71.27
N PHE A 3 -8.29 22.68 70.69
CA PHE A 3 -6.92 22.76 70.13
C PHE A 3 -6.71 21.96 68.82
N ARG A 4 -7.73 21.93 67.94
CA ARG A 4 -7.65 21.21 66.65
C ARG A 4 -8.16 21.98 65.42
N GLU A 5 -8.73 23.17 65.59
CA GLU A 5 -9.37 23.93 64.50
C GLU A 5 -8.48 25.05 63.95
N THR A 6 -7.61 25.64 64.78
CA THR A 6 -6.67 26.70 64.37
C THR A 6 -5.61 26.26 63.36
N LEU A 7 -5.35 24.95 63.24
CA LEU A 7 -4.35 24.39 62.32
C LEU A 7 -4.91 24.02 60.93
N GLN A 8 -6.22 24.15 60.67
CA GLN A 8 -6.80 23.95 59.33
C GLN A 8 -6.92 25.24 58.50
N LEU A 9 -6.90 26.42 59.13
CA LEU A 9 -7.11 27.70 58.44
C LEU A 9 -5.85 28.30 57.81
N GLN A 10 -4.65 27.81 58.14
CA GLN A 10 -3.38 28.39 57.67
C GLN A 10 -2.70 27.60 56.52
N GLN A 11 -3.32 26.53 56.00
CA GLN A 11 -2.82 25.78 54.84
C GLN A 11 -3.68 25.93 53.57
N GLN A 12 -4.57 26.93 53.50
CA GLN A 12 -5.12 27.41 52.22
C GLN A 12 -4.11 28.29 51.47
N SER A 13 -2.97 27.72 51.09
CA SER A 13 -1.99 28.37 50.22
C SER A 13 -2.55 28.47 48.80
N GLN A 14 -3.20 29.61 48.52
CA GLN A 14 -3.69 30.09 47.22
C GLN A 14 -3.58 29.08 46.05
N TYR A 15 -4.53 28.15 45.93
CA TYR A 15 -4.74 27.43 44.68
C TYR A 15 -5.37 28.40 43.67
N VAL A 16 -4.56 29.28 43.08
CA VAL A 16 -4.98 30.09 41.94
C VAL A 16 -5.23 29.13 40.78
N PRO A 17 -6.48 28.95 40.32
CA PRO A 17 -6.75 28.06 39.21
C PRO A 17 -6.06 28.63 37.97
N LYS A 18 -5.05 27.91 37.44
CA LYS A 18 -4.42 28.28 36.17
C LYS A 18 -5.53 28.38 35.12
N ARG A 19 -5.68 29.56 34.52
CA ARG A 19 -6.71 29.80 33.50
C ARG A 19 -6.56 28.72 32.40
N PRO A 20 -7.64 28.03 32.00
CA PRO A 20 -7.57 26.96 31.02
C PRO A 20 -7.01 27.50 29.71
N LEU A 21 -6.14 26.73 29.06
CA LEU A 21 -5.41 27.18 27.87
C LEU A 21 -6.33 27.06 26.65
N LEU A 22 -7.11 28.13 26.41
CA LEU A 22 -8.16 28.18 25.39
C LEU A 22 -7.91 29.29 24.37
N LEU A 23 -8.14 28.96 23.10
CA LEU A 23 -8.17 29.92 22.00
C LEU A 23 -9.61 30.41 21.80
N ILE A 24 -9.88 31.64 22.20
CA ILE A 24 -11.18 32.31 21.99
C ILE A 24 -11.23 32.83 20.55
N LEU A 25 -12.24 32.43 19.78
CA LEU A 25 -12.45 32.86 18.39
C LEU A 25 -13.75 33.63 18.19
N THR A 26 -13.72 34.66 17.34
CA THR A 26 -14.93 35.35 16.86
C THR A 26 -15.87 34.33 16.18
N PRO A 27 -17.20 34.56 16.15
CA PRO A 27 -18.16 33.59 15.58
C PRO A 27 -17.83 33.14 14.16
N THR A 28 -17.34 34.05 13.31
CA THR A 28 -16.89 33.76 11.93
C THR A 28 -15.67 32.85 11.88
N LYS A 29 -14.63 33.14 12.68
CA LYS A 29 -13.41 32.32 12.76
C LYS A 29 -13.69 30.96 13.41
N PHE A 30 -14.60 30.91 14.38
CA PHE A 30 -15.06 29.67 15.01
C PHE A 30 -15.81 28.77 14.00
N MET A 31 -16.71 29.35 13.19
CA MET A 31 -17.39 28.63 12.12
C MET A 31 -16.41 28.08 11.08
N ALA A 32 -15.47 28.90 10.60
CA ALA A 32 -14.43 28.45 9.66
C ALA A 32 -13.60 27.29 10.24
N MET A 33 -13.19 27.39 11.51
CA MET A 33 -12.48 26.30 12.20
C MET A 33 -13.32 25.03 12.35
N TRP A 34 -14.63 25.16 12.63
CA TRP A 34 -15.54 24.02 12.68
C TRP A 34 -15.61 23.32 11.31
N CYS A 35 -15.74 24.09 10.22
CA CYS A 35 -15.77 23.54 8.86
C CYS A 35 -14.46 22.83 8.50
N ILE A 36 -13.30 23.42 8.81
CA ILE A 36 -11.98 22.78 8.56
C ILE A 36 -11.88 21.44 9.29
N ILE A 37 -12.22 21.39 10.58
CA ILE A 37 -12.15 20.17 11.40
C ILE A 37 -13.15 19.12 10.91
N ALA A 38 -14.37 19.53 10.54
CA ALA A 38 -15.39 18.64 9.99
C ALA A 38 -14.96 18.03 8.64
N VAL A 39 -14.42 18.86 7.72
CA VAL A 39 -13.91 18.41 6.42
C VAL A 39 -12.72 17.46 6.58
N LEU A 40 -11.76 17.75 7.46
CA LEU A 40 -10.63 16.86 7.72
C LEU A 40 -11.09 15.52 8.32
N HIS A 41 -12.05 15.51 9.27
CA HIS A 41 -12.64 14.25 9.74
C HIS A 41 -13.38 13.49 8.62
N ALA A 42 -14.16 14.18 7.78
CA ALA A 42 -14.87 13.56 6.66
C ALA A 42 -13.92 12.92 5.64
N ALA A 43 -12.91 13.67 5.19
CA ALA A 43 -11.96 13.22 4.17
C ALA A 43 -11.07 12.07 4.66
N CYS A 44 -10.54 12.15 5.89
CA CYS A 44 -9.78 11.06 6.49
C CYS A 44 -10.65 9.81 6.70
N GLY A 45 -11.88 9.99 7.22
CA GLY A 45 -12.82 8.90 7.44
C GLY A 45 -13.18 8.17 6.14
N ALA A 46 -13.51 8.93 5.09
CA ALA A 46 -13.82 8.38 3.77
C ALA A 46 -12.63 7.63 3.16
N TYR A 47 -11.43 8.24 3.13
CA TYR A 47 -10.23 7.60 2.61
C TYR A 47 -9.91 6.27 3.33
N LEU A 48 -9.93 6.28 4.66
CA LEU A 48 -9.63 5.10 5.49
C LEU A 48 -10.66 3.98 5.32
N ILE A 49 -11.94 4.32 5.13
CA ILE A 49 -13.00 3.34 4.82
C ILE A 49 -12.83 2.78 3.41
N CYS A 50 -12.51 3.61 2.41
CA CYS A 50 -12.20 3.16 1.06
C CYS A 50 -10.97 2.23 1.04
N ALA A 51 -9.90 2.59 1.74
CA ALA A 51 -8.71 1.74 1.89
C ALA A 51 -9.07 0.40 2.54
N ALA A 52 -9.87 0.39 3.62
CA ALA A 52 -10.35 -0.82 4.27
C ALA A 52 -11.13 -1.75 3.33
N LEU A 53 -11.99 -1.18 2.48
CA LEU A 53 -12.73 -1.91 1.45
C LEU A 53 -11.80 -2.46 0.36
N THR A 54 -10.81 -1.69 -0.10
CA THR A 54 -9.79 -2.14 -1.06
C THR A 54 -8.98 -3.32 -0.51
N TYR A 55 -8.47 -3.24 0.73
CA TYR A 55 -7.79 -4.37 1.38
C TYR A 55 -8.69 -5.61 1.51
N ARG A 56 -9.98 -5.42 1.81
CA ARG A 56 -10.97 -6.52 1.87
C ARG A 56 -11.23 -7.16 0.50
N TYR A 57 -11.24 -6.36 -0.58
CA TYR A 57 -11.36 -6.85 -1.95
C TYR A 57 -10.12 -7.64 -2.39
N LEU A 58 -8.93 -7.08 -2.19
CA LEU A 58 -7.65 -7.74 -2.52
C LEU A 58 -7.35 -8.98 -1.66
N ALA A 59 -8.07 -9.18 -0.56
CA ALA A 59 -8.06 -10.40 0.27
C ALA A 59 -9.05 -11.50 -0.17
N GLN A 60 -9.66 -11.35 -1.36
CA GLN A 60 -10.44 -12.39 -2.04
C GLN A 60 -9.53 -13.26 -2.93
N GLN A 61 -9.90 -14.54 -3.10
CA GLN A 61 -9.10 -15.49 -3.89
C GLN A 61 -9.15 -15.19 -5.40
N SER A 62 -10.27 -14.65 -5.90
CA SER A 62 -10.49 -14.23 -7.29
C SER A 62 -9.48 -13.20 -7.81
N VAL A 63 -8.99 -12.31 -6.94
CA VAL A 63 -8.03 -11.25 -7.27
C VAL A 63 -6.68 -11.41 -6.55
N MET A 64 -6.44 -12.58 -5.94
CA MET A 64 -5.20 -12.90 -5.23
C MET A 64 -3.96 -12.77 -6.12
N PHE A 65 -4.09 -13.08 -7.42
CA PHE A 65 -3.06 -12.87 -8.45
C PHE A 65 -2.41 -11.49 -8.37
N TYR A 66 -3.21 -10.42 -8.32
CA TYR A 66 -2.69 -9.05 -8.24
C TYR A 66 -1.95 -8.78 -6.93
N SER A 67 -2.38 -9.36 -5.82
CA SER A 67 -1.67 -9.18 -4.55
C SER A 67 -0.24 -9.71 -4.57
N PHE A 68 0.05 -10.75 -5.36
CA PHE A 68 1.41 -11.27 -5.55
C PHE A 68 2.27 -10.41 -6.50
N ILE A 69 1.67 -9.53 -7.31
CA ILE A 69 2.45 -8.60 -8.17
C ILE A 69 3.31 -7.67 -7.31
N TRP A 70 2.77 -7.22 -6.16
CA TRP A 70 3.32 -6.17 -5.31
C TRP A 70 3.52 -6.59 -3.84
N SER A 71 3.48 -7.88 -3.52
CA SER A 71 3.73 -8.41 -2.17
C SER A 71 4.27 -9.82 -2.23
N ASP A 72 5.50 -10.04 -1.73
CA ASP A 72 6.14 -11.36 -1.70
C ASP A 72 5.39 -12.35 -0.79
N LYS A 73 4.56 -11.84 0.12
CA LYS A 73 3.64 -12.60 0.98
C LYS A 73 2.18 -12.56 0.50
N GLY A 74 1.95 -12.06 -0.72
CA GLY A 74 0.61 -11.85 -1.28
C GLY A 74 -0.30 -11.07 -0.34
N ASN A 75 -1.55 -11.53 -0.20
CA ASN A 75 -2.58 -10.90 0.62
C ASN A 75 -2.71 -11.46 2.06
N GLN A 76 -1.75 -12.26 2.56
CA GLN A 76 -1.84 -12.95 3.87
C GLN A 76 -2.38 -12.06 5.02
N ASN A 77 -1.83 -10.86 5.17
CA ASN A 77 -2.20 -9.93 6.25
C ASN A 77 -3.26 -8.89 5.85
N TYR A 78 -3.72 -8.85 4.59
CA TYR A 78 -4.55 -7.76 4.08
C TYR A 78 -5.90 -7.65 4.80
N ARG A 79 -6.47 -8.77 5.27
CA ARG A 79 -7.68 -8.76 6.11
C ARG A 79 -7.47 -7.98 7.42
N PHE A 80 -6.32 -8.17 8.06
CA PHE A 80 -5.96 -7.46 9.29
C PHE A 80 -5.69 -5.97 9.01
N TYR A 81 -4.91 -5.64 7.98
CA TYR A 81 -4.63 -4.26 7.58
C TYR A 81 -5.93 -3.49 7.28
N GLY A 82 -6.85 -4.08 6.51
CA GLY A 82 -8.14 -3.49 6.19
C GLY A 82 -9.02 -3.24 7.42
N VAL A 83 -9.06 -4.18 8.37
CA VAL A 83 -9.78 -3.97 9.64
C VAL A 83 -9.19 -2.81 10.44
N MET A 84 -7.87 -2.68 10.51
CA MET A 84 -7.21 -1.60 11.25
C MET A 84 -7.44 -0.21 10.63
N PHE A 85 -7.31 -0.05 9.30
CA PHE A 85 -7.67 1.20 8.65
C PHE A 85 -9.16 1.53 8.81
N GLY A 86 -10.05 0.53 8.67
CA GLY A 86 -11.49 0.71 8.85
C GLY A 86 -11.88 1.15 10.27
N ILE A 87 -11.13 0.73 11.28
CA ILE A 87 -11.30 1.19 12.68
C ILE A 87 -10.97 2.67 12.82
N VAL A 88 -9.82 3.12 12.31
CA VAL A 88 -9.45 4.54 12.39
C VAL A 88 -10.44 5.40 11.60
N GLY A 89 -10.84 4.96 10.40
CA GLY A 89 -11.87 5.62 9.59
C GLY A 89 -13.22 5.74 10.31
N ALA A 90 -13.67 4.68 11.00
CA ALA A 90 -14.88 4.70 11.81
C ALA A 90 -14.77 5.68 13.01
N LEU A 91 -13.58 5.85 13.62
CA LEU A 91 -13.37 6.83 14.68
C LEU A 91 -13.44 8.27 14.17
N HIS A 92 -12.93 8.56 12.96
CA HIS A 92 -13.16 9.86 12.31
C HIS A 92 -14.65 10.10 12.03
N ALA A 93 -15.37 9.10 11.50
CA ALA A 93 -16.81 9.21 11.24
C ALA A 93 -17.63 9.46 12.53
N ILE A 94 -17.32 8.76 13.62
CA ILE A 94 -17.95 8.98 14.93
C ILE A 94 -17.68 10.40 15.45
N ARG A 95 -16.45 10.93 15.28
CA ARG A 95 -16.13 12.31 15.67
C ARG A 95 -16.93 13.33 14.86
N LEU A 96 -17.03 13.15 13.55
CA LEU A 96 -17.83 14.00 12.68
C LEU A 96 -19.32 13.99 13.07
N LEU A 97 -19.91 12.81 13.28
CA LEU A 97 -21.30 12.67 13.70
C LEU A 97 -21.58 13.35 15.05
N LEU A 98 -20.65 13.28 16.00
CA LEU A 98 -20.77 13.98 17.29
C LEU A 98 -20.69 15.51 17.13
N LEU A 99 -19.77 16.02 16.30
CA LEU A 99 -19.66 17.46 16.00
C LEU A 99 -20.95 18.01 15.36
N ILE A 100 -21.52 17.27 14.41
CA ILE A 100 -22.80 17.59 13.76
C ILE A 100 -23.95 17.53 14.78
N PHE A 101 -24.07 16.43 15.55
CA PHE A 101 -25.14 16.25 16.53
C PHE A 101 -25.16 17.34 17.60
N TYR A 102 -24.01 17.68 18.19
CA TYR A 102 -23.94 18.76 19.19
C TYR A 102 -24.30 20.12 18.58
N SER A 103 -23.89 20.38 17.33
CA SER A 103 -24.17 21.66 16.67
C SER A 103 -25.66 21.80 16.30
N ILE A 104 -26.31 20.73 15.82
CA ILE A 104 -27.75 20.69 15.58
C ILE A 104 -28.52 20.88 16.89
N ARG A 105 -28.16 20.13 17.96
CA ARG A 105 -28.83 20.20 19.26
C ARG A 105 -28.76 21.60 19.88
N ALA A 106 -27.67 22.33 19.66
CA ALA A 106 -27.49 23.70 20.15
C ALA A 106 -27.88 24.79 19.14
N ARG A 107 -28.44 24.42 17.97
CA ARG A 107 -28.77 25.32 16.85
C ARG A 107 -27.63 26.30 16.47
N SER A 108 -26.39 25.87 16.67
CA SER A 108 -25.19 26.69 16.51
C SER A 108 -23.94 25.81 16.51
N PHE A 109 -22.89 26.23 15.80
CA PHE A 109 -21.65 25.45 15.71
C PHE A 109 -21.03 25.21 17.09
N ILE A 110 -20.77 23.94 17.41
CA ILE A 110 -20.16 23.49 18.66
C ILE A 110 -19.11 22.41 18.36
N LEU A 111 -17.92 22.56 18.98
CA LEU A 111 -16.81 21.60 18.90
C LEU A 111 -16.82 20.56 20.04
N ARG A 112 -17.56 20.82 21.13
CA ARG A 112 -17.57 19.99 22.35
C ARG A 112 -18.89 20.12 23.13
N SER A 113 -19.42 19.01 23.64
CA SER A 113 -20.54 19.03 24.62
C SER A 113 -20.23 19.94 25.82
N THR A 114 -21.12 20.90 26.08
CA THR A 114 -21.12 21.75 27.28
C THR A 114 -21.60 21.02 28.53
N SER A 115 -22.32 19.90 28.38
CA SER A 115 -22.68 19.04 29.51
C SER A 115 -21.48 18.25 30.02
N THR A 116 -21.21 18.35 31.33
CA THR A 116 -20.22 17.57 32.07
C THR A 116 -20.72 16.20 32.52
N THR A 117 -21.98 15.82 32.24
CA THR A 117 -22.56 14.56 32.72
C THR A 117 -22.35 13.36 31.77
N LYS A 118 -21.26 12.62 32.04
CA LYS A 118 -21.13 11.15 31.88
C LYS A 118 -21.32 10.47 30.50
N TRP A 119 -21.38 11.18 29.37
CA TRP A 119 -21.49 10.55 28.03
C TRP A 119 -20.28 10.72 27.10
N ASP A 120 -19.13 10.18 27.51
CA ASP A 120 -17.95 9.98 26.65
C ASP A 120 -18.19 8.82 25.66
N PHE A 121 -19.06 9.04 24.67
CA PHE A 121 -19.49 8.04 23.68
C PHE A 121 -18.30 7.41 22.93
N THR A 122 -17.20 8.16 22.74
CA THR A 122 -15.98 7.62 22.13
C THR A 122 -15.22 6.64 23.02
N SER A 123 -15.27 6.77 24.36
CA SER A 123 -14.70 5.74 25.25
C SER A 123 -15.47 4.42 25.15
N GLU A 124 -16.78 4.51 24.92
CA GLU A 124 -17.64 3.35 24.73
C GLU A 124 -17.44 2.72 23.36
N ALA A 125 -17.49 3.51 22.28
CA ALA A 125 -17.27 3.03 20.92
C ALA A 125 -15.87 2.40 20.75
N VAL A 126 -14.80 3.02 21.27
CA VAL A 126 -13.46 2.42 21.29
C VAL A 126 -13.45 1.11 22.08
N SER A 127 -14.18 0.99 23.20
CA SER A 127 -14.27 -0.28 23.94
C SER A 127 -15.04 -1.38 23.20
N ARG A 128 -16.13 -1.03 22.49
CA ARG A 128 -16.91 -1.96 21.63
C ARG A 128 -16.18 -2.33 20.34
N ILE A 129 -15.29 -1.46 19.85
CA ILE A 129 -14.38 -1.76 18.74
C ILE A 129 -13.22 -2.64 19.25
N SER A 130 -12.65 -2.34 20.41
CA SER A 130 -11.60 -3.16 21.05
C SER A 130 -12.06 -4.59 21.32
N SER A 131 -13.29 -4.80 21.79
CA SER A 131 -13.86 -6.15 21.93
C SER A 131 -14.11 -6.84 20.59
N ARG A 132 -14.43 -6.10 19.52
CA ARG A 132 -14.52 -6.65 18.15
C ARG A 132 -13.15 -6.97 17.54
N VAL A 133 -12.11 -6.17 17.82
CA VAL A 133 -10.71 -6.50 17.50
C VAL A 133 -10.28 -7.77 18.23
N SER A 134 -10.58 -7.86 19.54
CA SER A 134 -10.35 -9.07 20.34
C SER A 134 -11.07 -10.29 19.74
N SER A 135 -12.29 -10.13 19.21
CA SER A 135 -12.99 -11.21 18.49
C SER A 135 -12.36 -11.58 17.14
N SER A 136 -11.69 -10.64 16.46
CA SER A 136 -10.97 -10.89 15.19
C SER A 136 -9.57 -11.47 15.39
N VAL A 137 -8.91 -11.14 16.50
CA VAL A 137 -7.60 -11.69 16.93
C VAL A 137 -7.77 -12.98 17.74
N SER A 138 -9.00 -13.35 18.12
CA SER A 138 -9.31 -14.54 18.91
C SER A 138 -8.67 -15.85 18.40
N PRO A 139 -8.51 -16.14 17.09
CA PRO A 139 -7.82 -17.35 16.64
C PRO A 139 -6.38 -17.53 17.16
N LEU A 140 -5.67 -16.45 17.53
CA LEU A 140 -4.33 -16.52 18.14
C LEU A 140 -4.32 -16.51 19.69
N ILE A 141 -5.46 -16.26 20.34
CA ILE A 141 -5.55 -16.08 21.82
C ILE A 141 -6.51 -17.09 22.47
N ALA A 142 -7.32 -17.80 21.67
CA ALA A 142 -8.33 -18.75 22.14
C ALA A 142 -7.76 -19.96 22.91
N SER A 143 -6.47 -20.26 22.78
CA SER A 143 -5.80 -21.35 23.49
C SER A 143 -5.54 -21.10 24.99
N VAL A 144 -5.77 -19.88 25.53
CA VAL A 144 -5.26 -19.51 26.86
C VAL A 144 -6.26 -18.83 27.83
N THR A 145 -7.33 -18.14 27.36
CA THR A 145 -8.12 -17.24 28.26
C THR A 145 -9.64 -17.29 28.17
N THR A 146 -10.29 -17.15 29.33
CA THR A 146 -11.74 -17.31 29.54
C THR A 146 -12.52 -15.99 29.51
N ALA A 147 -13.86 -16.07 29.34
CA ALA A 147 -14.73 -14.91 29.18
C ALA A 147 -14.68 -13.92 30.37
N ARG A 148 -14.52 -14.40 31.61
CA ARG A 148 -14.50 -13.56 32.83
C ARG A 148 -13.25 -12.67 32.93
N GLN A 149 -12.15 -13.04 32.27
CA GLN A 149 -10.94 -12.20 32.17
C GLN A 149 -11.14 -11.04 31.18
N ARG A 150 -11.91 -11.25 30.10
CA ARG A 150 -12.09 -10.27 29.01
C ARG A 150 -12.78 -8.97 29.49
N SER A 151 -13.76 -9.07 30.39
CA SER A 151 -14.42 -7.89 30.97
C SER A 151 -13.50 -7.07 31.88
N SER A 152 -12.67 -7.74 32.70
CA SER A 152 -11.66 -7.10 33.54
C SER A 152 -10.61 -6.35 32.72
N ILE A 153 -10.13 -6.95 31.63
CA ILE A 153 -9.18 -6.32 30.70
C ILE A 153 -9.79 -5.06 30.06
N VAL A 154 -11.04 -5.12 29.59
CA VAL A 154 -11.73 -3.95 29.00
C VAL A 154 -11.96 -2.83 30.03
N TRP A 155 -12.33 -3.17 31.26
CA TRP A 155 -12.49 -2.17 32.34
C TRP A 155 -11.14 -1.52 32.70
N THR A 156 -10.09 -2.33 32.84
CA THR A 156 -8.72 -1.86 33.13
C THR A 156 -8.22 -0.94 32.02
N ALA A 157 -8.31 -1.36 30.75
CA ALA A 157 -7.96 -0.52 29.60
C ALA A 157 -8.75 0.80 29.58
N ARG A 158 -10.06 0.76 29.89
CA ARG A 158 -10.91 1.97 29.96
C ARG A 158 -10.56 2.86 31.16
N LYS A 159 -10.01 2.32 32.26
CA LYS A 159 -9.45 3.11 33.38
C LYS A 159 -8.13 3.76 32.95
N THR A 160 -7.15 2.97 32.55
CA THR A 160 -5.81 3.41 32.12
C THR A 160 -5.89 4.46 31.00
N TRP A 161 -6.77 4.29 30.02
CA TRP A 161 -6.98 5.27 28.95
C TRP A 161 -7.42 6.66 29.47
N ARG A 162 -8.27 6.72 30.51
CA ARG A 162 -8.73 7.99 31.10
C ARG A 162 -7.64 8.66 31.95
N GLU A 163 -6.84 7.87 32.66
CA GLU A 163 -5.71 8.39 33.46
C GLU A 163 -4.57 8.90 32.56
N ILE A 164 -4.34 8.27 31.41
CA ILE A 164 -3.35 8.67 30.41
C ILE A 164 -3.81 9.89 29.59
N PHE A 165 -5.02 9.88 29.00
CA PHE A 165 -5.47 10.85 27.99
C PHE A 165 -6.49 11.90 28.48
N SER A 166 -6.79 11.99 29.77
CA SER A 166 -7.62 13.10 30.29
C SER A 166 -6.92 14.47 30.13
N ARG A 167 -7.68 15.57 30.22
CA ARG A 167 -7.18 16.95 30.07
C ARG A 167 -5.94 17.26 30.92
N HIS A 168 -5.88 16.67 32.12
CA HIS A 168 -4.76 16.77 33.10
C HIS A 168 -3.97 15.46 33.25
N GLY A 169 -4.23 14.43 32.44
CA GLY A 169 -3.54 13.14 32.48
C GLY A 169 -2.08 13.22 32.04
N ILE A 170 -1.37 12.10 32.04
CA ILE A 170 0.07 12.07 31.73
C ILE A 170 0.33 12.62 30.31
N LEU A 171 -0.48 12.19 29.33
CA LEU A 171 -0.47 12.68 27.94
C LEU A 171 -1.51 13.82 27.72
N GLY A 172 -1.97 14.44 28.81
CA GLY A 172 -2.99 15.48 28.81
C GLY A 172 -2.52 16.80 28.20
N ILE A 173 -3.47 17.58 27.70
CA ILE A 173 -3.21 18.84 26.99
C ILE A 173 -2.71 19.92 27.95
N GLU A 174 -3.12 19.86 29.22
CA GLU A 174 -2.64 20.73 30.31
C GLU A 174 -1.64 19.98 31.23
N SER A 175 -1.10 18.84 30.76
CA SER A 175 0.00 18.12 31.41
C SER A 175 1.27 18.97 31.46
N LYS A 176 1.99 18.88 32.58
CA LYS A 176 3.38 19.38 32.70
C LYS A 176 4.35 18.71 31.69
N HIS A 177 3.97 17.56 31.12
CA HIS A 177 4.77 16.82 30.14
C HIS A 177 4.34 17.06 28.68
N PHE A 178 3.38 17.95 28.40
CA PHE A 178 2.81 18.16 27.07
C PHE A 178 3.87 18.29 25.95
N SER A 179 4.90 19.14 26.14
CA SER A 179 5.95 19.33 25.13
C SER A 179 6.78 18.07 24.86
N THR A 180 7.04 17.26 25.88
CA THR A 180 7.76 15.98 25.74
C THR A 180 6.90 14.94 25.03
N VAL A 181 5.60 14.89 25.35
CA VAL A 181 4.62 13.99 24.73
C VAL A 181 4.40 14.34 23.26
N PHE A 182 4.28 15.63 22.96
CA PHE A 182 4.20 16.15 21.60
C PHE A 182 5.45 15.78 20.81
N ALA A 183 6.65 16.07 21.32
CA ALA A 183 7.91 15.72 20.64
C ALA A 183 8.09 14.21 20.39
N ILE A 184 7.65 13.34 21.31
CA ILE A 184 7.67 11.88 21.10
C ILE A 184 6.71 11.45 19.99
N ARG A 185 5.50 12.01 19.93
CA ARG A 185 4.56 11.73 18.83
C ARG A 185 5.12 12.25 17.51
N GLU A 186 5.55 13.51 17.47
CA GLU A 186 6.10 14.17 16.28
C GLU A 186 7.29 13.38 15.70
N LEU A 187 8.16 12.86 16.57
CA LEU A 187 9.29 12.01 16.18
C LEU A 187 8.81 10.68 15.58
N LEU A 188 7.82 10.01 16.17
CA LEU A 188 7.27 8.74 15.67
C LEU A 188 6.56 8.93 14.31
N GLU A 189 5.83 10.04 14.17
CA GLU A 189 5.10 10.41 12.96
C GLU A 189 6.05 10.83 11.83
N THR A 190 7.01 11.72 12.12
CA THR A 190 8.08 12.13 11.18
C THR A 190 8.94 10.95 10.76
N SER A 191 9.27 10.02 11.67
CA SER A 191 10.03 8.79 11.32
C SER A 191 9.24 7.89 10.38
N SER A 192 7.94 7.74 10.63
CA SER A 192 7.03 6.94 9.79
C SER A 192 6.85 7.55 8.40
N GLN A 193 6.66 8.88 8.34
CA GLN A 193 6.63 9.63 7.08
C GLN A 193 7.98 9.55 6.35
N THR A 194 9.10 9.68 7.04
CA THR A 194 10.43 9.56 6.44
C THR A 194 10.64 8.19 5.79
N TYR A 195 10.21 7.10 6.43
CA TYR A 195 10.22 5.77 5.81
C TYR A 195 9.33 5.69 4.55
N GLN A 196 8.17 6.34 4.55
CA GLN A 196 7.28 6.38 3.37
C GLN A 196 7.82 7.28 2.24
N VAL A 197 8.51 8.40 2.52
CA VAL A 197 9.23 9.18 1.47
C VAL A 197 10.46 8.42 0.97
N TYR A 198 11.18 7.71 1.84
CA TYR A 198 12.25 6.82 1.40
C TYR A 198 11.72 5.74 0.45
N LYS A 199 10.59 5.10 0.78
CA LYS A 199 9.88 4.19 -0.14
C LYS A 199 9.43 4.90 -1.44
N SER A 200 8.97 6.15 -1.38
CA SER A 200 8.71 6.94 -2.60
C SER A 200 9.97 7.09 -3.46
N SER A 201 11.15 7.28 -2.87
CA SER A 201 12.41 7.41 -3.60
C SER A 201 12.80 6.16 -4.39
N ILE A 202 12.55 4.95 -3.86
CA ILE A 202 12.85 3.67 -4.51
C ILE A 202 11.70 3.12 -5.39
N LEU A 203 10.44 3.51 -5.16
CA LEU A 203 9.26 2.92 -5.81
C LEU A 203 8.46 3.88 -6.71
N LEU A 204 8.69 5.19 -6.70
CA LEU A 204 7.90 6.15 -7.48
C LEU A 204 8.71 6.72 -8.67
N PRO A 205 8.44 6.31 -9.92
CA PRO A 205 9.18 6.81 -11.08
C PRO A 205 8.90 8.30 -11.37
N SER A 206 7.71 8.78 -10.99
CA SER A 206 7.27 10.17 -11.19
C SER A 206 8.08 11.16 -10.35
N VAL A 207 8.89 11.99 -11.03
CA VAL A 207 9.67 13.08 -10.42
C VAL A 207 8.77 14.02 -9.63
N GLN A 208 7.64 14.42 -10.22
CA GLN A 208 6.73 15.42 -9.64
C GLN A 208 6.10 14.95 -8.34
N LEU A 209 5.61 13.70 -8.29
CA LEU A 209 4.98 13.14 -7.09
C LEU A 209 6.02 12.80 -6.01
N ASN A 210 7.22 12.35 -6.40
CA ASN A 210 8.30 12.09 -5.45
C ASN A 210 8.82 13.40 -4.82
N LEU A 211 8.99 14.46 -5.62
CA LEU A 211 9.32 15.80 -5.13
C LEU A 211 8.23 16.34 -4.19
N PHE A 212 6.94 16.16 -4.53
CA PHE A 212 5.83 16.59 -3.69
C PHE A 212 5.80 15.87 -2.33
N ASN A 213 6.07 14.55 -2.29
CA ASN A 213 6.26 13.80 -1.03
C ASN A 213 7.41 14.38 -0.18
N VAL A 214 8.56 14.72 -0.81
CA VAL A 214 9.72 15.32 -0.13
C VAL A 214 9.38 16.70 0.42
N VAL A 215 8.71 17.55 -0.38
CA VAL A 215 8.28 18.90 0.05
C VAL A 215 7.30 18.84 1.22
N LEU A 216 6.36 17.88 1.23
CA LEU A 216 5.45 17.68 2.36
C LEU A 216 6.21 17.31 3.65
N LEU A 217 7.13 16.33 3.61
CA LEU A 217 7.91 15.92 4.78
C LEU A 217 8.82 17.05 5.31
N ILE A 218 9.49 17.79 4.42
CA ILE A 218 10.30 18.96 4.82
C ILE A 218 9.40 20.04 5.43
N SER A 219 8.19 20.24 4.87
CA SER A 219 7.20 21.16 5.43
C SER A 219 6.73 20.73 6.82
N THR A 220 6.56 19.44 7.10
CA THR A 220 6.26 18.94 8.46
C THR A 220 7.40 19.36 9.40
N CYS A 221 8.64 18.98 9.04
CA CYS A 221 9.84 19.25 9.84
C CYS A 221 10.06 20.73 10.17
N TRP A 222 9.79 21.63 9.21
CA TRP A 222 10.05 23.07 9.35
C TRP A 222 8.83 23.87 9.84
N SER A 223 7.59 23.38 9.64
CA SER A 223 6.40 24.09 10.10
C SER A 223 6.39 24.25 11.63
N THR A 224 6.83 23.21 12.37
CA THR A 224 6.99 23.27 13.82
C THR A 224 7.93 24.42 14.25
N ALA A 225 9.14 24.52 13.68
CA ALA A 225 10.06 25.62 14.00
C ALA A 225 9.51 27.01 13.65
N ALA A 226 8.88 27.17 12.48
CA ALA A 226 8.30 28.44 12.05
C ALA A 226 7.14 28.88 12.96
N ILE A 227 6.20 27.97 13.23
CA ILE A 227 5.00 28.25 14.04
C ILE A 227 5.39 28.63 15.47
N GLU A 228 6.36 27.94 16.08
CA GLU A 228 6.83 28.29 17.42
C GLU A 228 7.57 29.63 17.46
N TYR A 229 8.35 29.98 16.43
CA TYR A 229 9.02 31.27 16.35
C TYR A 229 8.03 32.45 16.19
N PHE A 230 7.07 32.34 15.26
CA PHE A 230 6.14 33.42 14.96
C PHE A 230 5.02 33.57 15.99
N LEU A 231 4.48 32.45 16.52
CA LEU A 231 3.30 32.47 17.40
C LEU A 231 3.63 32.45 18.90
N LYS A 232 4.91 32.57 19.29
CA LYS A 232 5.41 32.67 20.69
C LYS A 232 4.66 33.62 21.64
N LYS A 233 3.92 34.61 21.10
CA LYS A 233 3.08 35.54 21.87
C LYS A 233 1.73 34.94 22.33
N SER A 234 1.28 33.80 21.78
CA SER A 234 -0.01 33.19 22.10
C SER A 234 0.06 31.66 22.10
N ALA A 235 0.35 31.09 23.27
CA ALA A 235 0.51 29.64 23.44
C ALA A 235 -0.72 28.80 23.05
N ALA A 236 -1.93 29.38 23.10
CA ALA A 236 -3.15 28.70 22.63
C ALA A 236 -3.24 28.67 21.10
N LEU A 237 -2.93 29.79 20.43
CA LEU A 237 -2.90 29.86 18.97
C LEU A 237 -1.76 29.02 18.39
N GLN A 238 -0.56 29.07 19.01
CA GLN A 238 0.60 28.27 18.66
C GLN A 238 0.28 26.77 18.62
N ARG A 239 -0.31 26.22 19.70
CA ARG A 239 -0.67 24.79 19.77
C ARG A 239 -1.75 24.40 18.74
N VAL A 240 -2.75 25.25 18.53
CA VAL A 240 -3.78 25.01 17.51
C VAL A 240 -3.17 25.01 16.11
N ALA A 241 -2.28 25.95 15.79
CA ALA A 241 -1.60 26.02 14.51
C ALA A 241 -0.68 24.81 14.26
N LEU A 242 0.12 24.40 15.24
CA LEU A 242 0.99 23.21 15.15
C LEU A 242 0.18 21.96 14.75
N LEU A 243 -0.83 21.62 15.55
CA LEU A 243 -1.63 20.39 15.38
C LEU A 243 -2.48 20.40 14.10
N LEU A 244 -2.86 21.56 13.58
CA LEU A 244 -3.55 21.68 12.30
C LEU A 244 -2.58 21.59 11.12
N SER A 245 -1.39 22.17 11.23
CA SER A 245 -0.35 22.10 10.19
C SER A 245 0.10 20.65 9.99
N ASP A 246 0.43 19.96 11.09
CA ASP A 246 0.66 18.51 11.13
C ASP A 246 -0.51 17.76 10.47
N ALA A 247 -1.74 17.92 10.96
CA ALA A 247 -2.88 17.16 10.46
C ALA A 247 -3.15 17.36 8.95
N VAL A 248 -2.89 18.55 8.41
CA VAL A 248 -3.05 18.85 6.97
C VAL A 248 -1.90 18.27 6.13
N LEU A 249 -0.65 18.40 6.57
CA LEU A 249 0.52 17.87 5.87
C LEU A 249 0.53 16.33 5.88
N SER A 250 0.26 15.73 7.05
CA SER A 250 0.08 14.29 7.24
C SER A 250 -1.07 13.73 6.39
N PHE A 251 -2.18 14.47 6.23
CA PHE A 251 -3.27 14.09 5.32
C PHE A 251 -2.87 14.19 3.84
N GLY A 252 -2.19 15.27 3.45
CA GLY A 252 -1.65 15.44 2.10
C GLY A 252 -0.77 14.25 1.69
N MET A 253 0.14 13.85 2.59
CA MET A 253 1.08 12.77 2.31
C MET A 253 0.44 11.37 2.35
N MET A 254 -0.38 11.06 3.37
CA MET A 254 -0.91 9.70 3.57
C MET A 254 -2.24 9.41 2.84
N ALA A 255 -2.93 10.43 2.33
CA ALA A 255 -4.20 10.25 1.60
C ALA A 255 -4.17 10.85 0.20
N ILE A 256 -3.76 12.11 0.02
CA ILE A 256 -3.84 12.76 -1.31
C ILE A 256 -2.87 12.10 -2.30
N VAL A 257 -1.60 11.88 -1.93
CA VAL A 257 -0.64 11.26 -2.86
C VAL A 257 -1.02 9.82 -3.23
N PRO A 258 -1.39 8.92 -2.29
CA PRO A 258 -1.91 7.61 -2.64
C PRO A 258 -3.16 7.64 -3.52
N LEU A 259 -4.08 8.60 -3.33
CA LEU A 259 -5.26 8.76 -4.19
C LEU A 259 -4.89 9.17 -5.62
N VAL A 260 -3.99 10.14 -5.79
CA VAL A 260 -3.52 10.59 -7.12
C VAL A 260 -2.92 9.43 -7.91
N VAL A 261 -2.16 8.56 -7.25
CA VAL A 261 -1.55 7.37 -7.87
C VAL A 261 -2.58 6.24 -8.09
N PHE A 262 -3.52 6.02 -7.17
CA PHE A 262 -4.44 4.88 -7.22
C PHE A 262 -5.63 5.07 -8.19
N ILE A 263 -6.17 6.29 -8.31
CA ILE A 263 -7.37 6.58 -9.11
C ILE A 263 -7.24 6.15 -10.59
N PRO A 264 -6.13 6.41 -11.31
CA PRO A 264 -5.93 5.96 -12.69
C PRO A 264 -6.03 4.43 -12.88
N TYR A 265 -5.62 3.63 -11.89
CA TYR A 265 -5.74 2.17 -11.94
C TYR A 265 -7.20 1.73 -11.75
N VAL A 266 -7.91 2.31 -10.76
CA VAL A 266 -9.33 2.00 -10.52
C VAL A 266 -10.20 2.34 -11.72
N GLN A 267 -9.93 3.44 -12.41
CA GLN A 267 -10.63 3.82 -13.64
C GLN A 267 -10.42 2.82 -14.79
N LYS A 268 -9.24 2.18 -14.87
CA LYS A 268 -8.89 1.16 -15.87
C LYS A 268 -9.31 -0.26 -15.48
N PHE A 269 -9.67 -0.51 -14.23
CA PHE A 269 -10.05 -1.83 -13.71
C PHE A 269 -11.57 -2.07 -13.77
N ASN A 270 -11.99 -3.32 -13.95
CA ASN A 270 -13.37 -3.77 -13.81
C ASN A 270 -13.50 -4.63 -12.55
N THR A 271 -14.07 -4.06 -11.50
CA THR A 271 -14.24 -4.73 -10.20
C THR A 271 -15.22 -5.90 -10.21
N ARG A 272 -16.09 -6.00 -11.23
CA ARG A 272 -17.00 -7.16 -11.42
C ARG A 272 -16.31 -8.34 -12.09
N GLU A 273 -15.48 -8.08 -13.10
CA GLU A 273 -14.74 -9.12 -13.84
C GLU A 273 -13.42 -9.51 -13.15
N GLY A 274 -12.91 -8.67 -12.23
CA GLY A 274 -11.60 -8.88 -11.60
C GLY A 274 -10.42 -8.65 -12.56
N ALA A 275 -10.64 -7.88 -13.63
CA ALA A 275 -9.73 -7.71 -14.76
C ALA A 275 -9.52 -6.24 -15.12
N PHE A 276 -8.41 -5.92 -15.79
CA PHE A 276 -8.27 -4.63 -16.47
C PHE A 276 -9.14 -4.59 -17.73
N LYS A 277 -9.81 -3.45 -17.97
CA LYS A 277 -10.73 -3.24 -19.10
C LYS A 277 -10.04 -3.40 -20.47
N ASN A 278 -8.74 -3.11 -20.52
CA ASN A 278 -7.88 -3.41 -21.64
C ASN A 278 -7.03 -4.65 -21.28
N PRO A 279 -7.18 -5.80 -21.96
CA PRO A 279 -6.39 -7.00 -21.67
C PRO A 279 -4.89 -6.80 -21.93
N ASN A 280 -4.52 -5.94 -22.89
CA ASN A 280 -3.13 -5.65 -23.24
C ASN A 280 -2.36 -4.91 -22.12
N PHE A 281 -3.06 -4.36 -21.12
CA PHE A 281 -2.44 -3.65 -19.99
C PHE A 281 -1.51 -4.54 -19.15
N LEU A 282 -1.79 -5.84 -19.05
CA LEU A 282 -0.94 -6.82 -18.36
C LEU A 282 0.08 -7.48 -19.32
N HIS A 283 0.26 -6.93 -20.52
CA HIS A 283 1.24 -7.37 -21.52
C HIS A 283 2.16 -6.21 -21.98
N ASP A 284 2.15 -5.09 -21.26
CA ASP A 284 3.07 -3.96 -21.45
C ASP A 284 4.07 -3.93 -20.28
N THR A 285 5.36 -4.06 -20.60
CA THR A 285 6.46 -4.12 -19.62
C THR A 285 6.63 -2.82 -18.82
N VAL A 286 6.19 -1.67 -19.36
CA VAL A 286 6.24 -0.36 -18.68
C VAL A 286 5.01 -0.18 -17.80
N ALA A 287 3.83 -0.64 -18.26
CA ALA A 287 2.61 -0.60 -17.48
C ALA A 287 2.69 -1.51 -16.24
N ILE A 288 3.17 -2.75 -16.39
CA ILE A 288 3.23 -3.71 -15.28
C ILE A 288 4.32 -3.35 -14.26
N SER A 289 5.47 -2.81 -14.70
CA SER A 289 6.53 -2.33 -13.79
C SER A 289 6.05 -1.14 -12.97
N THR A 290 5.48 -0.12 -13.64
CA THR A 290 4.97 1.08 -12.98
C THR A 290 3.85 0.72 -12.00
N MET A 291 2.87 -0.09 -12.43
CA MET A 291 1.79 -0.56 -11.55
C MET A 291 2.33 -1.32 -10.33
N SER A 292 3.30 -2.24 -10.52
CA SER A 292 3.85 -3.04 -9.42
C SER A 292 4.48 -2.14 -8.35
N LEU A 293 5.36 -1.21 -8.76
CA LEU A 293 6.08 -0.34 -7.83
C LEU A 293 5.16 0.67 -7.15
N GLU A 294 4.23 1.26 -7.90
CA GLU A 294 3.26 2.22 -7.34
C GLU A 294 2.27 1.56 -6.37
N ASN A 295 1.84 0.32 -6.63
CA ASN A 295 1.02 -0.43 -5.67
C ASN A 295 1.85 -0.94 -4.48
N GLN A 296 3.15 -1.22 -4.63
CA GLN A 296 4.07 -1.43 -3.50
C GLN A 296 4.24 -0.17 -2.63
N LEU A 297 3.99 1.04 -3.16
CA LEU A 297 4.00 2.28 -2.40
C LEU A 297 2.66 2.52 -1.69
N ILE A 298 1.53 2.37 -2.39
CA ILE A 298 0.17 2.58 -1.84
C ILE A 298 -0.21 1.51 -0.82
N LEU A 299 -0.02 0.24 -1.15
CA LEU A 299 -0.45 -0.90 -0.34
C LEU A 299 0.70 -1.39 0.55
N ALA A 300 0.33 -1.96 1.69
CA ALA A 300 1.30 -2.46 2.66
C ALA A 300 1.95 -3.77 2.17
N SER A 301 3.19 -3.69 1.68
CA SER A 301 3.97 -4.87 1.27
C SER A 301 4.57 -5.65 2.47
N SER A 302 4.63 -5.02 3.65
CA SER A 302 5.12 -5.65 4.89
C SER A 302 4.38 -5.13 6.13
N PHE A 303 4.60 -5.76 7.29
CA PHE A 303 4.02 -5.31 8.55
C PHE A 303 4.59 -3.94 9.01
N ILE A 304 5.89 -3.69 8.78
CA ILE A 304 6.53 -2.40 9.08
C ILE A 304 5.97 -1.30 8.17
N ASP A 305 5.75 -1.62 6.90
CA ASP A 305 5.14 -0.71 5.93
C ASP A 305 3.67 -0.40 6.27
N PHE A 306 2.91 -1.40 6.73
CA PHE A 306 1.57 -1.19 7.29
C PHE A 306 1.59 -0.26 8.51
N VAL A 307 2.46 -0.51 9.50
CA VAL A 307 2.53 0.29 10.74
C VAL A 307 2.91 1.74 10.45
N THR A 308 3.90 1.98 9.58
CA THR A 308 4.33 3.34 9.21
C THR A 308 3.29 4.09 8.37
N LYS A 309 2.45 3.39 7.59
CA LYS A 309 1.24 3.98 6.97
C LYS A 309 0.14 4.30 7.99
N LEU A 310 -0.04 3.48 9.03
CA LEU A 310 -1.10 3.65 10.03
C LEU A 310 -0.82 4.80 11.03
N ILE A 311 0.45 4.99 11.41
CA ILE A 311 0.85 5.94 12.45
C ILE A 311 0.36 7.37 12.19
N PRO A 312 0.57 8.00 11.02
CA PRO A 312 0.13 9.39 10.84
C PRO A 312 -1.39 9.53 10.74
N HIS A 313 -2.13 8.49 10.32
CA HIS A 313 -3.59 8.51 10.40
C HIS A 313 -4.11 8.54 11.85
N LEU A 314 -3.43 7.84 12.77
CA LEU A 314 -3.69 7.99 14.20
C LEU A 314 -3.28 9.38 14.70
N GLY A 315 -2.16 9.92 14.18
CA GLY A 315 -1.70 11.28 14.42
C GLY A 315 -2.76 12.35 14.13
N ILE A 316 -3.23 12.42 12.88
CA ILE A 316 -4.31 13.32 12.43
C ILE A 316 -5.55 13.20 13.34
N LEU A 317 -5.98 11.97 13.67
CA LEU A 317 -7.13 11.74 14.56
C LEU A 317 -6.92 12.37 15.94
N PHE A 318 -5.72 12.21 16.54
CA PHE A 318 -5.39 12.80 17.83
C PHE A 318 -5.23 14.32 17.75
N SER A 319 -4.60 14.86 16.70
CA SER A 319 -4.47 16.31 16.49
C SER A 319 -5.83 17.01 16.42
N LEU A 320 -6.76 16.52 15.59
CA LEU A 320 -8.11 17.07 15.49
C LEU A 320 -8.86 16.97 16.83
N MET A 321 -8.75 15.82 17.52
CA MET A 321 -9.33 15.64 18.86
C MET A 321 -8.77 16.62 19.90
N ILE A 322 -7.47 16.93 19.87
CA ILE A 322 -6.86 17.90 20.79
C ILE A 322 -7.36 19.31 20.45
N VAL A 323 -7.34 19.70 19.16
CA VAL A 323 -7.75 21.04 18.69
C VAL A 323 -9.21 21.36 19.05
N THR A 324 -10.15 20.42 18.89
CA THR A 324 -11.57 20.60 19.30
C THR A 324 -11.76 20.91 20.79
N SER A 325 -10.77 20.60 21.65
CA SER A 325 -10.81 20.91 23.09
C SER A 325 -10.06 22.18 23.50
N LEU A 326 -9.22 22.72 22.59
CA LEU A 326 -8.47 23.97 22.76
C LEU A 326 -9.24 25.20 22.29
N ILE A 327 -10.16 25.06 21.33
CA ILE A 327 -10.90 26.18 20.73
C ILE A 327 -12.22 26.42 21.49
N THR A 328 -12.54 27.69 21.77
CA THR A 328 -13.85 28.12 22.28
C THR A 328 -14.39 29.29 21.47
N ARG A 329 -15.71 29.43 21.44
CA ARG A 329 -16.40 30.58 20.83
C ARG A 329 -16.33 31.80 21.75
N GLN A 330 -16.26 32.99 21.16
CA GLN A 330 -16.50 34.25 21.85
C GLN A 330 -18.01 34.50 21.99
N ASP A 331 -18.51 34.53 23.23
CA ASP A 331 -19.90 34.89 23.51
C ASP A 331 -20.05 36.42 23.62
N THR A 332 -20.85 36.99 22.73
CA THR A 332 -21.07 38.46 22.61
C THR A 332 -22.10 39.03 23.60
N ARG A 333 -22.51 38.25 24.62
CA ARG A 333 -23.63 38.65 25.51
C ARG A 333 -23.27 39.52 26.71
N ASN A 334 -21.98 39.61 27.08
CA ASN A 334 -21.52 40.41 28.23
C ASN A 334 -20.56 41.52 27.77
N THR A 335 -21.07 42.48 26.99
CA THR A 335 -20.27 43.66 26.56
C THR A 335 -21.13 44.93 26.40
N ILE A 336 -22.16 45.05 27.24
CA ILE A 336 -22.93 46.29 27.49
C ILE A 336 -23.05 46.43 29.02
N HIS A 337 -23.06 47.68 29.51
CA HIS A 337 -23.03 48.14 30.91
C HIS A 337 -21.67 48.62 31.48
N THR A 338 -20.93 49.39 30.69
CA THR A 338 -20.16 50.53 31.24
C THR A 338 -21.06 51.77 31.21
N GLY A 339 -21.69 52.16 32.33
CA GLY A 339 -22.49 53.39 32.36
C GLY A 339 -23.60 53.52 33.39
N SER A 340 -23.28 53.46 34.68
CA SER A 340 -23.91 54.32 35.70
C SER A 340 -23.05 54.39 36.96
N MET A 341 -23.00 55.56 37.59
CA MET A 341 -22.41 55.77 38.91
C MET A 341 -23.54 55.90 39.92
N GLU A 342 -23.40 55.30 41.09
CA GLU A 342 -24.13 55.71 42.29
C GLU A 342 -23.22 55.59 43.52
N VAL A 343 -23.40 56.47 44.51
CA VAL A 343 -22.34 56.80 45.48
C VAL A 343 -22.84 56.82 46.92
N ALA A 344 -22.38 55.84 47.73
CA ALA A 344 -22.29 55.92 49.19
C ALA A 344 -21.42 54.77 49.74
N LYS A 345 -20.70 54.86 50.87
CA LYS A 345 -20.14 55.98 51.66
C LYS A 345 -18.96 55.38 52.47
N PRO A 346 -17.87 56.11 52.77
CA PRO A 346 -16.71 55.53 53.47
C PRO A 346 -16.86 55.54 54.99
N ILE A 347 -16.46 54.45 55.68
CA ILE A 347 -16.37 54.41 57.16
C ILE A 347 -15.03 53.82 57.62
N ARG A 348 -14.27 54.67 58.32
CA ARG A 348 -13.19 54.42 59.30
C ARG A 348 -12.16 53.31 59.03
N GLN A 349 -10.94 53.74 58.71
CA GLN A 349 -9.74 53.14 59.31
C GLN A 349 -9.77 53.35 60.83
N VAL A 350 -9.26 52.36 61.59
CA VAL A 350 -8.83 52.54 62.99
C VAL A 350 -7.36 52.17 63.08
N LYS A 351 -6.57 53.00 63.78
CA LYS A 351 -5.11 52.93 63.83
C LYS A 351 -4.67 52.85 65.29
N VAL A 352 -4.07 51.73 65.69
CA VAL A 352 -3.36 51.56 66.97
C VAL A 352 -1.92 51.16 66.67
N ARG A 353 -0.97 51.51 67.55
CA ARG A 353 0.46 51.64 67.25
C ARG A 353 1.34 50.92 68.28
N LEU A 354 2.49 50.42 67.80
CA LEU A 354 3.69 49.91 68.48
C LEU A 354 3.73 49.85 70.03
N SER A 355 4.30 48.76 70.54
CA SER A 355 5.34 48.81 71.58
C SER A 355 6.30 47.61 71.47
N THR A 356 7.51 47.72 72.02
CA THR A 356 8.61 46.72 71.92
C THR A 356 9.38 46.56 73.23
N SER A 357 9.63 45.31 73.64
CA SER A 357 10.55 44.91 74.72
C SER A 357 11.06 43.49 74.41
N LYS A 358 12.36 43.29 74.16
CA LYS A 358 13.49 43.12 75.11
C LYS A 358 13.58 41.75 75.81
N THR A 359 14.45 40.90 75.24
CA THR A 359 15.50 40.08 75.89
C THR A 359 15.27 39.42 77.27
N CYS A 360 15.49 38.10 77.33
CA CYS A 360 16.47 37.51 78.26
C CYS A 360 16.98 36.14 77.75
N SER A 361 17.99 35.59 78.44
CA SER A 361 18.78 34.41 78.05
C SER A 361 18.41 33.14 78.84
N ASP A 362 18.79 31.95 78.37
CA ASP A 362 19.80 31.06 79.02
C ASP A 362 19.81 29.63 78.43
N ALA A 363 20.81 28.81 78.79
CA ALA A 363 21.10 27.51 78.18
C ALA A 363 21.40 26.40 79.20
N VAL A 364 21.10 25.14 78.85
CA VAL A 364 21.44 23.91 79.61
C VAL A 364 21.87 22.81 78.63
N GLN A 365 22.73 21.87 79.06
CA GLN A 365 23.52 20.98 78.19
C GLN A 365 23.16 19.48 78.31
N GLY A 366 22.89 18.83 77.17
CA GLY A 366 23.13 17.39 76.89
C GLY A 366 22.43 16.31 77.74
N PRO A 367 22.78 15.01 77.59
CA PRO A 367 23.62 14.43 76.51
C PRO A 367 23.12 13.08 75.89
N SER A 368 23.50 12.84 74.62
CA SER A 368 24.01 11.55 74.05
C SER A 368 23.15 10.27 73.88
N VAL A 369 23.56 9.48 72.85
CA VAL A 369 23.20 8.08 72.49
C VAL A 369 21.84 7.94 71.76
N HIS A 370 21.66 7.25 70.60
CA HIS A 370 22.51 6.60 69.56
C HIS A 370 21.68 6.46 68.24
N SER A 371 22.12 5.96 67.07
CA SER A 371 23.41 5.52 66.47
C SER A 371 23.36 5.75 64.94
N GLN A 372 24.46 5.49 64.21
CA GLN A 372 24.54 5.72 62.74
C GLN A 372 23.94 4.55 61.92
N LEU A 373 23.33 4.88 60.77
CA LEU A 373 23.65 4.19 59.52
C LEU A 373 23.35 5.08 58.31
N ALA A 374 24.31 5.20 57.37
CA ALA A 374 24.14 5.94 56.14
C ALA A 374 23.76 5.00 54.99
N THR A 375 22.71 5.34 54.25
CA THR A 375 22.41 4.73 52.94
C THR A 375 22.33 5.82 51.87
N ILE A 376 23.12 5.65 50.81
CA ILE A 376 23.29 6.62 49.74
C ILE A 376 22.19 6.37 48.70
N ASP A 377 21.16 7.22 48.63
CA ASP A 377 20.16 7.14 47.53
C ASP A 377 20.71 7.79 46.26
N HIS A 378 21.42 6.98 45.46
CA HIS A 378 22.01 7.37 44.19
C HIS A 378 20.95 7.53 43.07
N ARG A 379 20.03 8.50 43.23
CA ARG A 379 18.96 8.81 42.25
C ARG A 379 19.05 10.23 41.69
N VAL A 380 20.18 10.53 41.06
CA VAL A 380 20.34 11.70 40.18
C VAL A 380 19.53 11.47 38.89
N HIS A 381 18.21 11.62 38.97
CA HIS A 381 17.37 11.81 37.79
C HIS A 381 17.68 13.20 37.21
N ALA A 382 18.60 13.24 36.23
CA ALA A 382 18.96 14.42 35.48
C ALA A 382 17.75 15.00 34.71
N ARG A 383 16.95 15.83 35.40
CA ARG A 383 15.82 16.55 34.81
C ARG A 383 16.33 17.69 33.95
N TRP A 384 16.62 17.38 32.68
CA TRP A 384 16.80 18.38 31.64
C TRP A 384 15.67 19.41 31.70
N PRO A 385 15.97 20.73 31.80
CA PRO A 385 14.94 21.73 31.96
C PRO A 385 14.07 21.79 30.70
N HIS A 386 12.74 21.89 30.85
CA HIS A 386 11.78 21.78 29.74
C HIS A 386 12.08 22.69 28.53
N LYS A 387 12.68 23.87 28.76
CA LYS A 387 13.14 24.78 27.69
C LYS A 387 14.18 24.11 26.78
N PHE A 388 15.16 23.41 27.36
CA PHE A 388 16.27 22.78 26.64
C PHE A 388 15.80 21.62 25.76
N VAL A 389 14.92 20.76 26.29
CA VAL A 389 14.32 19.65 25.52
C VAL A 389 13.59 20.17 24.27
N HIS A 390 12.80 21.23 24.44
CA HIS A 390 12.06 21.90 23.37
C HIS A 390 13.00 22.55 22.32
N THR A 391 14.05 23.26 22.75
CA THR A 391 15.06 23.82 21.83
C THR A 391 15.81 22.72 21.06
N ILE A 392 16.15 21.59 21.70
CA ILE A 392 16.73 20.43 20.99
C ILE A 392 15.76 19.85 19.98
N SER A 393 14.49 19.63 20.33
CA SER A 393 13.51 19.09 19.37
C SER A 393 13.40 19.97 18.13
N LEU A 394 13.34 21.29 18.28
CA LEU A 394 13.35 22.23 17.14
C LEU A 394 14.60 22.09 16.26
N LEU A 395 15.79 22.05 16.87
CA LEU A 395 17.04 21.90 16.14
C LEU A 395 17.09 20.56 15.39
N VAL A 396 16.66 19.47 16.03
CA VAL A 396 16.60 18.12 15.44
C VAL A 396 15.67 18.08 14.23
N PHE A 397 14.43 18.60 14.32
CA PHE A 397 13.53 18.61 13.16
C PHE A 397 14.03 19.53 12.05
N PHE A 398 14.59 20.70 12.37
CA PHE A 398 15.15 21.60 11.35
C PHE A 398 16.31 20.96 10.58
N VAL A 399 17.27 20.36 11.31
CA VAL A 399 18.40 19.62 10.73
C VAL A 399 17.93 18.39 9.97
N TRP A 400 16.90 17.68 10.44
CA TRP A 400 16.32 16.54 9.70
C TRP A 400 15.77 16.98 8.34
N GLY A 401 15.03 18.08 8.27
CA GLY A 401 14.57 18.64 6.99
C GLY A 401 15.72 18.97 6.03
N LEU A 402 16.85 19.48 6.53
CA LEU A 402 18.07 19.70 5.74
C LEU A 402 18.73 18.39 5.28
N VAL A 403 18.76 17.35 6.11
CA VAL A 403 19.26 16.02 5.74
C VAL A 403 18.39 15.40 4.63
N ILE A 404 17.06 15.44 4.78
CA ILE A 404 16.12 14.94 3.76
C ILE A 404 16.26 15.69 2.43
N LEU A 405 16.38 17.03 2.48
CA LEU A 405 16.64 17.84 1.30
C LEU A 405 17.97 17.46 0.64
N SER A 406 19.03 17.29 1.42
CA SER A 406 20.36 16.93 0.93
C SER A 406 20.38 15.54 0.27
N LEU A 407 19.71 14.55 0.88
CA LEU A 407 19.56 13.20 0.32
C LEU A 407 18.76 13.21 -0.99
N HIS A 408 17.68 13.99 -1.07
CA HIS A 408 16.89 14.12 -2.30
C HIS A 408 17.65 14.84 -3.41
N VAL A 409 18.36 15.94 -3.10
CA VAL A 409 19.20 16.66 -4.08
C VAL A 409 20.37 15.79 -4.55
N ALA A 410 21.00 15.00 -3.67
CA ALA A 410 22.03 14.05 -4.05
C ALA A 410 21.48 12.95 -4.98
N ALA A 411 20.30 12.38 -4.67
CA ALA A 411 19.64 11.40 -5.53
C ALA A 411 19.25 11.99 -6.90
N ALA A 412 18.72 13.21 -6.92
CA ALA A 412 18.38 13.93 -8.16
C ALA A 412 19.62 14.21 -9.01
N LYS A 413 20.73 14.66 -8.41
CA LYS A 413 22.01 14.88 -9.11
C LYS A 413 22.58 13.57 -9.69
N ARG A 414 22.55 12.46 -8.95
CA ARG A 414 22.92 11.14 -9.50
C ARG A 414 22.05 10.76 -10.70
N ALA A 415 20.74 11.01 -10.60
CA ALA A 415 19.79 10.61 -11.64
C ALA A 415 19.84 11.43 -12.94
N VAL A 416 20.56 12.56 -12.97
CA VAL A 416 20.90 13.28 -14.22
C VAL A 416 22.01 12.54 -14.99
N ASN A 417 22.88 11.80 -14.28
CA ASN A 417 24.04 11.13 -14.85
C ASN A 417 23.79 9.65 -15.20
N TYR A 418 22.56 9.14 -15.05
CA TYR A 418 22.25 7.76 -15.43
C TYR A 418 22.24 7.62 -16.97
N GLN A 419 22.93 6.60 -17.48
CA GLN A 419 23.13 6.37 -18.93
C GLN A 419 22.60 5.01 -19.41
N VAL A 420 21.60 4.45 -18.72
CA VAL A 420 20.84 3.30 -19.21
C VAL A 420 20.02 3.65 -20.46
N ALA A 421 20.65 3.54 -21.63
CA ALA A 421 19.99 3.64 -22.91
C ALA A 421 18.77 2.69 -22.96
N GLY A 422 17.64 3.17 -23.48
CA GLY A 422 16.39 2.39 -23.59
C GLY A 422 15.65 2.11 -22.29
N CYS A 423 16.10 2.62 -21.13
CA CYS A 423 15.29 2.54 -19.91
C CYS A 423 14.02 3.40 -20.03
N ARG A 424 12.87 2.84 -19.66
CA ARG A 424 11.56 3.50 -19.71
C ARG A 424 11.00 3.86 -18.34
N THR A 425 11.47 3.22 -17.27
CA THR A 425 11.03 3.46 -15.89
C THR A 425 12.25 3.58 -14.96
N ILE A 426 12.50 4.77 -14.40
CA ILE A 426 13.67 5.06 -13.56
C ILE A 426 13.21 5.60 -12.20
N THR A 427 13.69 5.02 -11.10
CA THR A 427 13.47 5.54 -9.73
C THR A 427 14.69 6.30 -9.22
N ARG A 428 14.61 6.98 -8.06
CA ARG A 428 15.61 7.97 -7.60
C ARG A 428 15.94 7.76 -6.13
N PRO A 429 16.62 6.66 -5.79
CA PRO A 429 16.82 6.24 -4.42
C PRO A 429 17.78 7.18 -3.67
N TRP A 430 17.48 7.47 -2.40
CA TRP A 430 18.33 8.30 -1.53
C TRP A 430 19.71 7.69 -1.28
N PHE A 431 19.81 6.37 -1.23
CA PHE A 431 21.06 5.61 -1.12
C PHE A 431 21.32 4.89 -2.45
N SER A 432 22.57 4.83 -2.89
CA SER A 432 22.95 4.13 -4.13
C SER A 432 23.46 2.73 -3.81
N SER A 433 23.05 1.75 -4.60
CA SER A 433 23.60 0.39 -4.64
C SER A 433 24.92 0.30 -5.42
N GLY A 434 25.39 1.41 -6.00
CA GLY A 434 26.47 1.42 -7.00
C GLY A 434 26.01 1.04 -8.41
N LYS A 435 24.70 0.80 -8.61
CA LYS A 435 24.08 0.40 -9.87
C LYS A 435 22.91 1.34 -10.25
N GLU A 436 22.45 1.24 -11.49
CA GLU A 436 21.44 2.13 -12.06
C GLU A 436 20.02 1.57 -11.90
N PRO A 437 19.09 2.29 -11.23
CA PRO A 437 17.78 1.78 -10.84
C PRO A 437 16.75 1.85 -11.99
N CYS A 438 16.97 1.02 -13.02
CA CYS A 438 16.07 0.86 -14.16
C CYS A 438 15.06 -0.27 -13.93
N SER A 439 13.78 0.07 -13.84
CA SER A 439 12.69 -0.90 -13.59
C SER A 439 12.00 -1.45 -14.83
N SER A 440 12.17 -0.82 -15.99
CA SER A 440 11.72 -1.35 -17.27
C SER A 440 12.72 -0.96 -18.36
N LEU A 441 13.35 -1.95 -18.98
CA LEU A 441 14.40 -1.77 -19.99
C LEU A 441 13.95 -2.31 -21.34
N ILE A 442 14.10 -1.50 -22.39
CA ILE A 442 14.07 -1.96 -23.78
C ILE A 442 15.51 -1.98 -24.31
N TYR A 443 16.10 -3.17 -24.38
CA TYR A 443 17.37 -3.43 -25.04
C TYR A 443 17.13 -3.67 -26.54
N ASP A 444 17.17 -2.58 -27.29
CA ASP A 444 17.14 -2.57 -28.75
C ASP A 444 18.56 -2.69 -29.31
N CYS A 445 18.82 -3.78 -30.01
CA CYS A 445 20.11 -4.09 -30.63
C CYS A 445 20.41 -3.20 -31.85
N HIS A 446 19.40 -2.93 -32.70
CA HIS A 446 19.52 -2.08 -33.88
C HIS A 446 19.89 -0.64 -33.51
N ALA A 447 19.16 -0.05 -32.55
CA ALA A 447 19.44 1.29 -32.03
C ALA A 447 20.77 1.42 -31.27
N ARG A 448 21.45 0.31 -30.97
CA ARG A 448 22.78 0.24 -30.34
C ARG A 448 23.89 -0.18 -31.31
N ASN A 449 23.57 -0.46 -32.57
CA ASN A 449 24.47 -1.07 -33.56
C ASN A 449 25.20 -2.33 -33.00
N LYS A 450 24.44 -3.20 -32.35
CA LYS A 450 24.89 -4.44 -31.69
C LYS A 450 24.09 -5.63 -32.22
N SER A 451 24.69 -6.81 -32.29
CA SER A 451 23.99 -8.04 -32.70
C SER A 451 23.25 -8.75 -31.56
N SER A 452 23.67 -8.48 -30.32
CA SER A 452 23.21 -9.09 -29.06
C SER A 452 23.48 -8.13 -27.89
N PRO A 453 22.77 -8.25 -26.76
CA PRO A 453 23.28 -7.80 -25.47
C PRO A 453 24.59 -8.52 -25.13
N ASP A 454 25.42 -7.87 -24.31
CA ASP A 454 26.58 -8.44 -23.62
C ASP A 454 26.43 -8.25 -22.10
N ASP A 455 27.19 -9.00 -21.30
CA ASP A 455 27.10 -8.93 -19.83
C ASP A 455 27.36 -7.51 -19.30
N ALA A 456 28.39 -6.83 -19.82
CA ALA A 456 28.72 -5.44 -19.44
C ALA A 456 27.55 -4.46 -19.65
N SER A 457 26.75 -4.65 -20.71
CA SER A 457 25.53 -3.85 -20.95
C SER A 457 24.45 -4.01 -19.87
N LEU A 458 24.42 -5.15 -19.17
CA LEU A 458 23.41 -5.46 -18.14
C LEU A 458 23.98 -5.35 -16.72
N GLU A 459 25.28 -5.50 -16.53
CA GLU A 459 25.94 -5.42 -15.23
C GLU A 459 25.72 -4.08 -14.52
N ASN A 460 25.55 -2.97 -15.25
CA ASN A 460 25.33 -1.65 -14.66
C ASN A 460 23.93 -1.46 -14.03
N LEU A 461 22.98 -2.33 -14.37
CA LEU A 461 21.59 -2.26 -13.87
C LEU A 461 21.52 -2.74 -12.41
N ASP A 462 20.64 -2.15 -11.61
CA ASP A 462 20.37 -2.67 -10.27
C ASP A 462 19.46 -3.92 -10.35
N PRO A 463 19.96 -5.12 -9.99
CA PRO A 463 19.24 -6.38 -10.17
C PRO A 463 17.95 -6.50 -9.36
N GLN A 464 17.79 -5.72 -8.28
CA GLN A 464 16.60 -5.71 -7.45
C GLN A 464 15.51 -4.77 -7.99
N THR A 465 15.85 -3.89 -8.94
CA THR A 465 14.91 -2.89 -9.48
C THR A 465 14.25 -3.29 -10.79
N LEU A 466 14.90 -4.13 -11.61
CA LEU A 466 14.40 -4.51 -12.94
C LEU A 466 13.19 -5.44 -12.85
N VAL A 467 12.03 -4.94 -13.30
CA VAL A 467 10.74 -5.67 -13.26
C VAL A 467 10.32 -6.13 -14.66
N GLY A 468 10.65 -5.39 -15.71
CA GLY A 468 10.38 -5.76 -17.10
C GLY A 468 11.61 -5.61 -17.99
N LEU A 469 11.92 -6.66 -18.76
CA LEU A 469 13.00 -6.66 -19.76
C LEU A 469 12.40 -6.96 -21.13
N ALA A 470 12.68 -6.12 -22.12
CA ALA A 470 12.42 -6.41 -23.52
C ALA A 470 13.74 -6.41 -24.30
N VAL A 471 14.01 -7.47 -25.07
CA VAL A 471 15.18 -7.58 -25.94
C VAL A 471 14.68 -7.62 -27.39
N VAL A 472 15.06 -6.64 -28.20
CA VAL A 472 14.44 -6.40 -29.51
C VAL A 472 15.45 -6.09 -30.60
N HIS A 473 15.11 -6.43 -31.85
CA HIS A 473 15.92 -6.17 -33.04
C HIS A 473 17.33 -6.78 -33.01
N CYS A 474 17.51 -7.92 -32.34
CA CYS A 474 18.81 -8.58 -32.16
C CYS A 474 19.02 -9.70 -33.21
N PRO A 475 19.85 -9.49 -34.26
CA PRO A 475 20.03 -10.46 -35.35
C PRO A 475 20.88 -11.69 -34.98
N ALA A 476 21.55 -11.69 -33.81
CA ALA A 476 22.27 -12.86 -33.31
C ALA A 476 22.28 -12.90 -31.77
N LEU A 477 21.08 -12.84 -31.18
CA LEU A 477 20.86 -12.80 -29.74
C LEU A 477 21.51 -14.01 -29.05
N ARG A 478 22.37 -13.73 -28.07
CA ARG A 478 22.85 -14.66 -27.05
C ARG A 478 22.42 -14.14 -25.70
N MET A 479 21.79 -14.96 -24.86
CA MET A 479 21.35 -14.50 -23.54
C MET A 479 22.54 -14.44 -22.56
N PRO A 480 22.95 -13.27 -22.05
CA PRO A 480 24.11 -13.12 -21.16
C PRO A 480 23.88 -13.75 -19.78
N ALA A 481 24.95 -14.21 -19.12
CA ALA A 481 24.87 -14.91 -17.83
C ALA A 481 24.32 -14.00 -16.71
N THR A 482 24.58 -12.70 -16.80
CA THR A 482 24.05 -11.64 -15.92
C THR A 482 22.52 -11.66 -15.80
N PHE A 483 21.81 -12.27 -16.75
CA PHE A 483 20.36 -12.48 -16.68
C PHE A 483 19.91 -13.10 -15.33
N GLN A 484 20.66 -14.07 -14.79
CA GLN A 484 20.35 -14.75 -13.51
C GLN A 484 20.27 -13.82 -12.29
N ASN A 485 20.81 -12.59 -12.40
CA ASN A 485 20.83 -11.66 -11.29
C ASN A 485 19.49 -10.94 -11.11
N PHE A 486 18.63 -10.86 -12.13
CA PHE A 486 17.37 -10.12 -12.10
C PHE A 486 16.25 -10.86 -11.34
N THR A 487 16.42 -11.02 -10.03
CA THR A 487 15.49 -11.74 -9.15
C THR A 487 14.11 -11.05 -9.02
N SER A 488 14.06 -9.73 -9.26
CA SER A 488 12.82 -8.95 -9.32
C SER A 488 12.08 -9.03 -10.66
N LEU A 489 12.63 -9.72 -11.68
CA LEU A 489 12.05 -9.74 -13.03
C LEU A 489 10.69 -10.43 -13.03
N MET A 490 9.67 -9.73 -13.54
CA MET A 490 8.28 -10.21 -13.62
C MET A 490 7.85 -10.52 -15.04
N MET A 491 8.51 -9.95 -16.04
CA MET A 491 8.14 -10.10 -17.46
C MET A 491 9.38 -10.00 -18.36
N ILE A 492 9.52 -10.97 -19.28
CA ILE A 492 10.49 -10.90 -20.38
C ILE A 492 9.79 -10.92 -21.73
N HIS A 493 10.17 -9.98 -22.60
CA HIS A 493 9.78 -9.92 -24.01
C HIS A 493 11.00 -10.16 -24.90
N ILE A 494 10.79 -10.87 -26.01
CA ILE A 494 11.72 -10.90 -27.15
C ILE A 494 10.93 -10.59 -28.41
N PHE A 495 11.40 -9.62 -29.21
CA PHE A 495 10.71 -9.19 -30.43
C PHE A 495 11.67 -9.05 -31.61
N ASN A 496 11.25 -9.53 -32.79
CA ASN A 496 11.95 -9.31 -34.07
C ASN A 496 13.46 -9.62 -33.97
N SER A 497 13.79 -10.84 -33.52
CA SER A 497 15.15 -11.23 -33.10
C SER A 497 15.44 -12.71 -33.37
N THR A 498 16.70 -13.03 -33.63
CA THR A 498 17.18 -14.40 -33.89
C THR A 498 17.95 -14.92 -32.69
N ILE A 499 17.41 -15.94 -32.02
CA ILE A 499 18.03 -16.55 -30.83
C ILE A 499 19.08 -17.56 -31.30
N THR A 500 20.35 -17.27 -31.01
CA THR A 500 21.52 -18.09 -31.43
C THR A 500 22.13 -18.89 -30.30
N SER A 501 22.08 -18.40 -29.06
CA SER A 501 22.29 -19.23 -27.86
C SER A 501 21.48 -18.70 -26.68
N TRP A 502 21.08 -19.61 -25.80
CA TRP A 502 20.53 -19.29 -24.48
C TRP A 502 20.77 -20.51 -23.61
N ASP A 503 21.83 -20.41 -22.83
CA ASP A 503 22.55 -21.54 -22.28
C ASP A 503 22.12 -21.83 -20.83
N VAL A 504 22.72 -22.82 -20.18
CA VAL A 504 22.36 -23.21 -18.81
C VAL A 504 22.67 -22.08 -17.83
N ASP A 505 23.79 -21.38 -18.02
CA ASP A 505 24.23 -20.31 -17.12
C ASP A 505 23.31 -19.09 -17.19
N SER A 506 22.69 -18.80 -18.33
CA SER A 506 21.67 -17.75 -18.49
C SER A 506 20.22 -18.26 -18.39
N SER A 507 20.01 -19.48 -17.88
CA SER A 507 18.69 -20.13 -17.80
C SER A 507 17.64 -19.42 -16.92
N ILE A 508 16.37 -19.69 -17.20
CA ILE A 508 15.22 -19.23 -16.40
C ILE A 508 15.11 -20.09 -15.12
N SER A 509 16.03 -19.86 -14.18
CA SER A 509 16.07 -20.56 -12.90
C SER A 509 14.85 -20.24 -12.02
N ALA A 510 14.17 -21.30 -11.53
CA ALA A 510 13.07 -21.21 -10.57
C ALA A 510 13.48 -20.68 -9.18
N SER A 511 14.77 -20.72 -8.82
CA SER A 511 15.26 -20.18 -7.53
C SER A 511 15.73 -18.72 -7.62
N LYS A 512 16.06 -18.23 -8.82
CA LYS A 512 16.42 -16.83 -9.07
C LYS A 512 15.20 -15.99 -9.46
N HIS A 513 14.50 -16.39 -10.52
CA HIS A 513 13.42 -15.62 -11.13
C HIS A 513 12.07 -15.88 -10.44
N THR A 514 12.05 -15.86 -9.11
CA THR A 514 10.90 -16.28 -8.29
C THR A 514 9.64 -15.47 -8.54
N ARG A 515 9.78 -14.22 -9.03
CA ARG A 515 8.70 -13.29 -9.38
C ARG A 515 8.30 -13.29 -10.86
N LEU A 516 8.95 -14.08 -11.72
CA LEU A 516 8.66 -14.10 -13.17
C LEU A 516 7.25 -14.63 -13.42
N MET A 517 6.43 -13.87 -14.15
CA MET A 517 5.00 -14.16 -14.38
C MET A 517 4.68 -14.50 -15.83
N ALA A 518 5.39 -13.87 -16.78
CA ALA A 518 5.14 -14.00 -18.21
C ALA A 518 6.41 -13.96 -19.06
N ILE A 519 6.44 -14.84 -20.07
CA ILE A 519 7.40 -14.86 -21.18
C ILE A 519 6.59 -14.65 -22.46
N LEU A 520 6.87 -13.60 -23.23
CA LEU A 520 6.12 -13.24 -24.43
C LEU A 520 7.07 -12.95 -25.61
N PHE A 521 7.17 -13.87 -26.56
CA PHE A 521 8.02 -13.75 -27.75
C PHE A 521 7.21 -13.57 -29.02
N ARG A 522 7.67 -12.70 -29.92
CA ARG A 522 7.00 -12.41 -31.20
C ARG A 522 7.98 -12.14 -32.34
N ASN A 523 7.72 -12.70 -33.53
CA ASN A 523 8.57 -12.56 -34.71
C ASN A 523 10.02 -13.01 -34.39
N ILE A 524 10.21 -14.23 -33.88
CA ILE A 524 11.53 -14.73 -33.48
C ILE A 524 12.00 -15.90 -34.34
N GLN A 525 13.28 -15.89 -34.71
CA GLN A 525 13.92 -17.07 -35.26
C GLN A 525 14.43 -17.95 -34.12
N LEU A 526 13.93 -19.18 -34.06
CA LEU A 526 14.12 -20.14 -32.98
C LEU A 526 13.83 -21.56 -33.50
N SER A 527 14.86 -22.38 -33.67
CA SER A 527 14.73 -23.73 -34.24
C SER A 527 14.28 -24.79 -33.23
N GLU A 528 14.75 -24.70 -31.98
CA GLU A 528 14.34 -25.55 -30.85
C GLU A 528 14.07 -24.69 -29.59
N ILE A 529 13.36 -25.22 -28.59
CA ILE A 529 13.26 -24.55 -27.28
C ILE A 529 14.64 -24.53 -26.60
N PRO A 530 15.24 -23.35 -26.30
CA PRO A 530 16.65 -23.27 -25.87
C PRO A 530 16.92 -23.92 -24.53
N VAL A 531 18.17 -24.33 -24.30
CA VAL A 531 18.62 -25.00 -23.07
C VAL A 531 18.27 -24.21 -21.81
N GLY A 532 18.38 -22.88 -21.86
CA GLY A 532 18.02 -21.97 -20.78
C GLY A 532 16.52 -21.92 -20.45
N MET A 533 15.65 -22.34 -21.38
CA MET A 533 14.20 -22.46 -21.19
C MET A 533 13.73 -23.89 -20.92
N ARG A 534 14.57 -24.89 -21.18
CA ARG A 534 14.34 -26.32 -20.84
C ARG A 534 14.49 -26.63 -19.35
N GLN A 535 14.37 -25.65 -18.46
CA GLN A 535 14.42 -25.85 -17.01
C GLN A 535 13.01 -25.90 -16.40
N SER A 536 12.90 -26.40 -15.16
CA SER A 536 11.66 -26.35 -14.39
C SER A 536 11.27 -24.88 -14.15
N VAL A 537 10.03 -24.52 -14.49
CA VAL A 537 9.59 -23.11 -14.48
C VAL A 537 9.46 -22.51 -13.07
N PRO A 538 9.69 -21.20 -12.87
CA PRO A 538 9.44 -20.53 -11.61
C PRO A 538 7.97 -20.67 -11.14
N PRO A 539 7.68 -20.80 -9.83
CA PRO A 539 6.32 -21.03 -9.34
C PRO A 539 5.30 -19.93 -9.72
N MET A 540 5.76 -18.69 -9.91
CA MET A 540 4.92 -17.57 -10.35
C MET A 540 4.71 -17.48 -11.86
N LEU A 541 5.46 -18.23 -12.67
CA LEU A 541 5.32 -18.19 -14.13
C LEU A 541 3.99 -18.83 -14.52
N LYS A 542 3.12 -18.07 -15.17
CA LYS A 542 1.76 -18.50 -15.57
C LYS A 542 1.52 -18.43 -17.06
N THR A 543 2.29 -17.63 -17.79
CA THR A 543 2.12 -17.41 -19.22
C THR A 543 3.42 -17.61 -19.97
N ILE A 544 3.45 -18.55 -20.90
CA ILE A 544 4.42 -18.56 -22.00
C ILE A 544 3.63 -18.37 -23.29
N ARG A 545 3.97 -17.33 -24.06
CA ARG A 545 3.52 -17.20 -25.45
C ARG A 545 4.68 -17.02 -26.39
N ILE A 546 4.71 -17.80 -27.46
CA ILE A 546 5.58 -17.65 -28.62
C ILE A 546 4.66 -17.43 -29.83
N SER A 547 5.02 -16.52 -30.72
CA SER A 547 4.20 -16.23 -31.90
C SER A 547 5.06 -15.78 -33.08
N GLY A 548 4.82 -16.28 -34.30
CA GLY A 548 5.65 -15.94 -35.46
C GLY A 548 7.07 -16.50 -35.31
N SER A 549 7.25 -17.81 -35.40
CA SER A 549 8.55 -18.47 -35.24
C SER A 549 8.76 -19.69 -36.14
N ASN A 550 10.01 -20.03 -36.44
CA ASN A 550 10.34 -21.22 -37.26
C ASN A 550 10.43 -22.54 -36.45
N LEU A 551 9.94 -22.55 -35.21
CA LEU A 551 9.97 -23.70 -34.30
C LEU A 551 9.11 -24.85 -34.85
N SER A 552 9.72 -26.01 -35.09
CA SER A 552 9.08 -27.17 -35.74
C SER A 552 8.66 -28.31 -34.80
N GLU A 553 9.25 -28.37 -33.60
CA GLU A 553 9.01 -29.42 -32.61
C GLU A 553 9.13 -28.91 -31.16
N LEU A 554 8.72 -29.74 -30.20
CA LEU A 554 8.84 -29.49 -28.76
C LEU A 554 9.34 -30.75 -28.06
N PRO A 555 10.27 -30.66 -27.08
CA PRO A 555 10.73 -31.83 -26.34
C PRO A 555 9.61 -32.56 -25.58
N ASP A 556 9.60 -33.89 -25.61
CA ASP A 556 8.57 -34.70 -24.94
C ASP A 556 8.49 -34.52 -23.43
N ASP A 557 9.60 -34.14 -22.79
CA ASP A 557 9.66 -33.90 -21.36
C ASP A 557 9.24 -32.46 -20.96
N LEU A 558 9.05 -31.56 -21.94
CA LEU A 558 8.69 -30.15 -21.70
C LEU A 558 7.39 -29.98 -20.88
N PRO A 559 6.30 -30.75 -21.11
CA PRO A 559 5.10 -30.72 -20.27
C PRO A 559 5.36 -31.10 -18.81
N SER A 560 6.43 -31.88 -18.53
CA SER A 560 6.82 -32.25 -17.17
C SER A 560 7.63 -31.15 -16.46
N ARG A 561 8.37 -30.33 -17.21
CA ARG A 561 9.18 -29.20 -16.69
C ARG A 561 8.36 -27.92 -16.56
N TRP A 562 7.47 -27.65 -17.50
CA TRP A 562 6.61 -26.45 -17.55
C TRP A 562 5.31 -26.60 -16.72
N ARG A 563 5.38 -27.37 -15.62
CA ARG A 563 4.26 -27.58 -14.69
C ARG A 563 3.88 -26.29 -13.97
N GLY A 564 2.58 -25.99 -13.92
CA GLY A 564 2.04 -24.83 -13.20
C GLY A 564 1.83 -23.58 -14.04
N LEU A 565 2.10 -23.63 -15.36
CA LEU A 565 1.56 -22.66 -16.30
C LEU A 565 0.02 -22.67 -16.29
N ALA A 566 -0.58 -21.51 -16.60
CA ALA A 566 -2.01 -21.38 -16.86
C ALA A 566 -2.30 -21.07 -18.35
N VAL A 567 -1.34 -20.48 -19.06
CA VAL A 567 -1.42 -20.17 -20.49
C VAL A 567 -0.15 -20.66 -21.17
N LEU A 568 -0.33 -21.54 -22.16
CA LEU A 568 0.70 -21.90 -23.13
C LEU A 568 0.14 -21.58 -24.52
N ALA A 569 0.81 -20.70 -25.25
CA ALA A 569 0.48 -20.38 -26.63
C ALA A 569 1.72 -20.46 -27.51
N ILE A 570 1.67 -21.22 -28.59
CA ILE A 570 2.69 -21.27 -29.64
C ILE A 570 1.94 -21.08 -30.95
N GLU A 571 1.76 -19.82 -31.34
CA GLU A 571 0.88 -19.40 -32.43
C GLU A 571 1.69 -19.07 -33.69
N ASP A 572 1.10 -19.24 -34.87
CA ASP A 572 1.65 -18.78 -36.16
C ASP A 572 3.13 -19.20 -36.33
N SER A 573 3.41 -20.50 -36.23
CA SER A 573 4.75 -21.11 -36.21
C SER A 573 4.77 -22.44 -36.99
N ASN A 574 5.88 -23.19 -36.97
CA ASN A 574 6.09 -24.33 -37.87
C ASN A 574 5.83 -25.72 -37.23
N LEU A 575 5.15 -25.83 -36.08
CA LEU A 575 5.02 -27.12 -35.38
C LEU A 575 4.29 -28.17 -36.25
N GLU A 576 4.96 -29.29 -36.57
CA GLU A 576 4.34 -30.42 -37.29
C GLU A 576 3.72 -31.46 -36.32
N SER A 577 4.25 -31.54 -35.10
CA SER A 577 3.86 -32.47 -34.05
C SER A 577 3.85 -31.78 -32.68
N ILE A 578 3.29 -32.46 -31.67
CA ILE A 578 3.26 -32.01 -30.28
C ILE A 578 3.42 -33.20 -29.31
N PRO A 579 4.17 -33.05 -28.20
CA PRO A 579 4.25 -34.04 -27.13
C PRO A 579 2.87 -34.48 -26.63
N PRO A 580 2.56 -35.79 -26.55
CA PRO A 580 1.26 -36.27 -26.05
C PRO A 580 0.90 -35.72 -24.67
N GLY A 581 1.91 -35.52 -23.82
CA GLY A 581 1.78 -34.96 -22.47
C GLY A 581 1.29 -33.50 -22.41
N ILE A 582 1.21 -32.76 -23.52
CA ILE A 582 0.77 -31.35 -23.51
C ILE A 582 -0.70 -31.21 -23.06
N PHE A 583 -1.56 -32.17 -23.39
CA PHE A 583 -2.95 -32.22 -22.93
C PHE A 583 -3.10 -32.72 -21.48
N ALA A 584 -2.04 -33.31 -20.90
CA ALA A 584 -1.98 -33.64 -19.48
C ALA A 584 -1.63 -32.44 -18.59
N MET A 585 -1.22 -31.31 -19.18
CA MET A 585 -0.95 -30.07 -18.45
C MET A 585 -2.24 -29.41 -17.95
N ARG A 586 -2.24 -28.91 -16.71
CA ARG A 586 -3.38 -28.18 -16.10
C ARG A 586 -3.47 -26.71 -16.59
N LEU A 587 -3.50 -26.52 -17.90
CA LEU A 587 -3.62 -25.23 -18.54
C LEU A 587 -5.07 -24.71 -18.47
N ALA A 588 -5.24 -23.40 -18.32
CA ALA A 588 -6.51 -22.72 -18.58
C ALA A 588 -6.67 -22.44 -20.09
N VAL A 589 -5.58 -22.08 -20.77
CA VAL A 589 -5.56 -21.86 -22.23
C VAL A 589 -4.38 -22.61 -22.84
N LEU A 590 -4.68 -23.46 -23.83
CA LEU A 590 -3.71 -24.02 -24.78
C LEU A 590 -4.01 -23.43 -26.16
N SER A 591 -3.02 -22.82 -26.80
CA SER A 591 -3.14 -22.33 -28.18
C SER A 591 -1.98 -22.83 -29.03
N LEU A 592 -2.32 -23.50 -30.12
CA LEU A 592 -1.42 -23.99 -31.17
C LEU A 592 -1.90 -23.53 -32.55
N LYS A 593 -2.66 -22.41 -32.59
CA LYS A 593 -3.21 -21.80 -33.80
C LYS A 593 -2.11 -21.54 -34.84
N GLY A 594 -2.37 -21.83 -36.12
CA GLY A 594 -1.45 -21.44 -37.20
C GLY A 594 -0.14 -22.23 -37.20
N ASN A 595 -0.20 -23.53 -36.96
CA ASN A 595 0.92 -24.44 -37.14
C ASN A 595 0.60 -25.51 -38.20
N GLN A 596 1.49 -26.47 -38.41
CA GLN A 596 1.39 -27.50 -39.44
C GLN A 596 0.95 -28.86 -38.89
N ILE A 597 0.30 -28.88 -37.72
CA ILE A 597 -0.12 -30.11 -37.03
C ILE A 597 -1.17 -30.85 -37.87
N LYS A 598 -0.85 -32.08 -38.30
CA LYS A 598 -1.73 -32.94 -39.12
C LYS A 598 -2.53 -33.94 -38.29
N VAL A 599 -1.93 -34.44 -37.21
CA VAL A 599 -2.44 -35.51 -36.33
C VAL A 599 -2.14 -35.15 -34.88
N ILE A 600 -3.09 -35.41 -33.98
CA ILE A 600 -2.86 -35.40 -32.53
C ILE A 600 -2.63 -36.86 -32.11
N SER A 601 -1.55 -37.17 -31.38
CA SER A 601 -1.26 -38.55 -30.96
C SER A 601 -2.45 -39.17 -30.21
N PRO A 602 -2.84 -40.43 -30.49
CA PRO A 602 -3.84 -41.16 -29.71
C PRO A 602 -3.49 -41.31 -28.21
N GLU A 603 -2.23 -41.13 -27.85
CA GLU A 603 -1.73 -41.12 -26.46
C GLU A 603 -2.00 -39.79 -25.74
N ALA A 604 -2.26 -38.71 -26.50
CA ALA A 604 -2.57 -37.40 -25.94
C ALA A 604 -3.93 -37.47 -25.22
N ARG A 605 -3.97 -37.05 -23.95
CA ARG A 605 -5.15 -37.24 -23.10
C ARG A 605 -5.31 -36.17 -22.05
N VAL A 606 -6.49 -35.53 -22.01
CA VAL A 606 -6.93 -34.68 -20.89
C VAL A 606 -7.31 -35.60 -19.72
N PRO A 607 -6.66 -35.52 -18.54
CA PRO A 607 -6.88 -36.45 -17.44
C PRO A 607 -8.27 -36.36 -16.81
N SER A 608 -8.73 -37.44 -16.18
CA SER A 608 -10.03 -37.48 -15.51
C SER A 608 -10.15 -36.37 -14.45
N ASN A 609 -11.26 -35.64 -14.46
CA ASN A 609 -11.52 -34.47 -13.60
C ASN A 609 -10.57 -33.28 -13.84
N ALA A 610 -9.82 -33.24 -14.96
CA ALA A 610 -9.11 -32.05 -15.42
C ALA A 610 -9.94 -31.27 -16.46
N ALA A 611 -9.71 -29.96 -16.57
CA ALA A 611 -10.35 -29.13 -17.59
C ALA A 611 -9.34 -28.14 -18.18
N ILE A 612 -9.32 -28.03 -19.51
CA ILE A 612 -8.62 -26.97 -20.23
C ILE A 612 -9.70 -26.02 -20.74
N LEU A 613 -9.80 -24.82 -20.14
CA LEU A 613 -10.94 -23.92 -20.37
C LEU A 613 -11.09 -23.51 -21.84
N GLN A 614 -9.96 -23.37 -22.54
CA GLN A 614 -9.89 -23.04 -23.95
C GLN A 614 -8.76 -23.80 -24.65
N VAL A 615 -9.08 -24.49 -25.75
CA VAL A 615 -8.10 -25.11 -26.66
C VAL A 615 -8.26 -24.47 -28.04
N ARG A 616 -7.18 -23.93 -28.62
CA ARG A 616 -7.16 -23.39 -29.99
C ARG A 616 -6.18 -24.17 -30.86
N LEU A 617 -6.71 -24.72 -31.96
CA LEU A 617 -6.02 -25.53 -32.96
C LEU A 617 -6.33 -25.03 -34.39
N SER A 618 -6.97 -23.88 -34.51
CA SER A 618 -7.39 -23.31 -35.79
C SER A 618 -6.21 -23.01 -36.72
N GLN A 619 -6.45 -23.02 -38.04
CA GLN A 619 -5.42 -22.86 -39.07
C GLN A 619 -4.29 -23.90 -38.95
N ASN A 620 -4.64 -25.16 -38.69
CA ASN A 620 -3.73 -26.31 -38.76
C ASN A 620 -4.34 -27.38 -39.71
N PRO A 621 -3.54 -28.17 -40.45
CA PRO A 621 -4.03 -29.22 -41.35
C PRO A 621 -4.55 -30.49 -40.62
N ILE A 622 -5.14 -30.35 -39.42
CA ILE A 622 -5.61 -31.47 -38.58
C ILE A 622 -6.73 -32.23 -39.29
N GLN A 623 -6.55 -33.54 -39.47
CA GLN A 623 -7.47 -34.41 -40.20
C GLN A 623 -8.53 -35.07 -39.30
N GLU A 624 -8.15 -35.38 -38.05
CA GLU A 624 -8.99 -36.04 -37.04
C GLU A 624 -8.68 -35.54 -35.62
N LEU A 625 -9.62 -35.76 -34.69
CA LEU A 625 -9.41 -35.58 -33.25
C LEU A 625 -9.59 -36.95 -32.57
N PRO A 626 -8.60 -37.47 -31.81
CA PRO A 626 -8.70 -38.80 -31.22
C PRO A 626 -9.90 -38.95 -30.27
N GLU A 627 -10.60 -40.07 -30.36
CA GLU A 627 -11.65 -40.47 -29.41
C GLU A 627 -11.05 -40.65 -27.99
N SER A 628 -9.77 -41.06 -27.91
CA SER A 628 -9.00 -41.18 -26.67
C SER A 628 -8.58 -39.86 -26.02
N LEU A 629 -8.78 -38.71 -26.68
CA LEU A 629 -8.28 -37.41 -26.20
C LEU A 629 -8.90 -36.99 -24.86
N MET A 630 -10.14 -37.42 -24.59
CA MET A 630 -10.85 -37.08 -23.35
C MET A 630 -10.95 -38.28 -22.42
N ALA A 631 -10.62 -38.06 -21.15
CA ALA A 631 -10.93 -39.01 -20.08
C ALA A 631 -12.33 -38.73 -19.49
N PRO A 632 -12.97 -39.71 -18.82
CA PRO A 632 -14.23 -39.49 -18.11
C PRO A 632 -14.15 -38.30 -17.15
N ASN A 633 -15.20 -37.47 -17.12
CA ASN A 633 -15.30 -36.24 -16.33
C ASN A 633 -14.22 -35.17 -16.63
N SER A 634 -13.49 -35.27 -17.74
CA SER A 634 -12.66 -34.14 -18.24
C SER A 634 -13.50 -33.16 -19.07
N LEU A 635 -13.03 -31.92 -19.27
CA LEU A 635 -13.75 -30.89 -20.03
C LEU A 635 -12.83 -30.03 -20.91
N ILE A 636 -13.28 -29.73 -22.14
CA ILE A 636 -12.76 -28.63 -22.97
C ILE A 636 -13.95 -27.69 -23.29
N PRO A 637 -14.30 -26.74 -22.40
CA PRO A 637 -15.48 -25.90 -22.56
C PRO A 637 -15.53 -25.12 -23.89
N SER A 638 -14.39 -24.62 -24.37
CA SER A 638 -14.27 -23.94 -25.66
C SER A 638 -13.16 -24.56 -26.49
N LEU A 639 -13.51 -25.06 -27.67
CA LEU A 639 -12.58 -25.61 -28.66
C LEU A 639 -12.65 -24.78 -29.94
N ASN A 640 -11.52 -24.32 -30.45
CA ASN A 640 -11.45 -23.62 -31.74
C ASN A 640 -10.62 -24.45 -32.74
N VAL A 641 -11.28 -24.98 -33.77
CA VAL A 641 -10.73 -25.79 -34.87
C VAL A 641 -11.10 -25.19 -36.24
N GLN A 642 -11.31 -23.88 -36.30
CA GLN A 642 -11.61 -23.18 -37.56
C GLN A 642 -10.48 -23.38 -38.59
N ASN A 643 -10.84 -23.55 -39.86
CA ASN A 643 -9.90 -23.77 -40.97
C ASN A 643 -8.93 -24.96 -40.72
N THR A 644 -9.45 -26.09 -40.23
CA THR A 644 -8.76 -27.39 -40.19
C THR A 644 -9.35 -28.36 -41.22
N SER A 645 -8.74 -29.54 -41.38
CA SER A 645 -9.16 -30.58 -42.35
C SER A 645 -10.20 -31.58 -41.80
N LEU A 646 -10.79 -31.29 -40.63
CA LEU A 646 -11.73 -32.18 -39.94
C LEU A 646 -12.99 -32.49 -40.76
N GLN A 647 -13.26 -33.78 -40.97
CA GLN A 647 -14.45 -34.30 -41.66
C GLN A 647 -15.57 -34.75 -40.71
N SER A 648 -15.23 -35.07 -39.46
CA SER A 648 -16.14 -35.55 -38.41
C SER A 648 -15.67 -35.08 -37.03
N PHE A 649 -16.45 -35.39 -36.00
CA PHE A 649 -16.12 -35.10 -34.60
C PHE A 649 -16.31 -36.35 -33.72
N PRO A 650 -15.42 -36.59 -32.73
CA PRO A 650 -15.52 -37.69 -31.78
C PRO A 650 -16.65 -37.48 -30.75
N SER A 651 -17.11 -38.55 -30.11
CA SER A 651 -18.31 -38.55 -29.24
C SER A 651 -18.19 -37.64 -28.01
N TRP A 652 -16.97 -37.40 -27.54
CA TRP A 652 -16.70 -36.48 -26.43
C TRP A 652 -17.02 -35.01 -26.76
N VAL A 653 -17.17 -34.63 -28.03
CA VAL A 653 -17.49 -33.25 -28.42
C VAL A 653 -18.85 -32.81 -27.88
N GLU A 654 -19.88 -33.66 -27.98
CA GLU A 654 -21.23 -33.32 -27.54
C GLU A 654 -21.38 -33.36 -26.01
N THR A 655 -20.57 -34.18 -25.33
CA THR A 655 -20.71 -34.48 -23.90
C THR A 655 -19.70 -33.76 -23.01
N GLN A 656 -18.54 -33.33 -23.54
CA GLN A 656 -17.42 -32.78 -22.77
C GLN A 656 -16.96 -31.39 -23.24
N THR A 657 -17.64 -30.77 -24.22
CA THR A 657 -17.44 -29.37 -24.63
C THR A 657 -18.72 -28.53 -24.48
N LYS A 658 -18.61 -27.19 -24.56
CA LYS A 658 -19.78 -26.29 -24.58
C LYS A 658 -19.93 -25.53 -25.89
N VAL A 659 -18.83 -25.25 -26.57
CA VAL A 659 -18.80 -24.67 -27.91
C VAL A 659 -17.58 -25.15 -28.69
N VAL A 660 -17.81 -25.54 -29.95
CA VAL A 660 -16.75 -25.84 -30.91
C VAL A 660 -16.86 -24.88 -32.09
N TRP A 661 -15.85 -24.03 -32.32
CA TRP A 661 -15.78 -23.18 -33.51
C TRP A 661 -15.11 -23.95 -34.65
N ALA A 662 -15.86 -24.26 -35.71
CA ALA A 662 -15.45 -25.18 -36.78
C ALA A 662 -15.62 -24.60 -38.21
N TYR A 663 -15.90 -23.30 -38.34
CA TYR A 663 -15.96 -22.61 -39.64
C TYR A 663 -14.75 -22.94 -40.54
N GLY A 664 -15.02 -23.21 -41.82
CA GLY A 664 -14.01 -23.53 -42.84
C GLY A 664 -13.64 -25.01 -42.97
N THR A 665 -13.97 -25.84 -41.97
CA THR A 665 -13.72 -27.30 -42.01
C THR A 665 -14.54 -28.02 -43.08
N PRO A 666 -14.06 -29.17 -43.61
CA PRO A 666 -14.86 -30.09 -44.42
C PRO A 666 -16.21 -30.49 -43.78
N PHE A 667 -16.24 -30.80 -42.48
CA PHE A 667 -17.48 -31.07 -41.73
C PHE A 667 -18.51 -29.94 -41.87
N CYS A 668 -18.08 -28.68 -41.72
CA CYS A 668 -18.96 -27.52 -41.89
C CYS A 668 -19.28 -27.17 -43.35
N LYS A 669 -18.70 -27.88 -44.34
CA LYS A 669 -19.06 -27.78 -45.76
C LYS A 669 -20.04 -28.88 -46.20
N SER A 670 -20.02 -30.04 -45.54
CA SER A 670 -20.99 -31.13 -45.80
C SER A 670 -22.33 -30.92 -45.09
N LEU A 671 -22.39 -30.09 -44.05
CA LEU A 671 -23.64 -29.67 -43.42
C LEU A 671 -24.40 -28.66 -44.29
N SER A 672 -25.59 -29.06 -44.76
CA SER A 672 -26.60 -28.14 -45.30
C SER A 672 -26.88 -26.99 -44.32
N THR A 673 -27.14 -25.80 -44.86
CA THR A 673 -27.06 -24.49 -44.16
C THR A 673 -27.98 -24.26 -42.96
N THR A 674 -28.83 -25.22 -42.62
CA THR A 674 -29.75 -25.20 -41.46
C THR A 674 -29.38 -26.17 -40.33
N ALA A 675 -28.34 -27.01 -40.50
CA ALA A 675 -28.06 -28.16 -39.62
C ALA A 675 -26.90 -27.97 -38.61
N SER A 676 -26.69 -26.75 -38.08
CA SER A 676 -25.66 -26.53 -37.03
C SER A 676 -26.12 -27.17 -35.70
N THR A 677 -25.33 -28.08 -35.12
CA THR A 677 -25.66 -28.66 -33.81
C THR A 677 -25.61 -27.62 -32.68
N SER A 678 -26.20 -27.95 -31.53
CA SER A 678 -26.20 -27.10 -30.33
C SER A 678 -24.78 -26.72 -29.89
N THR A 679 -23.81 -27.61 -30.06
CA THR A 679 -22.42 -27.44 -29.61
C THR A 679 -21.48 -26.95 -30.72
N VAL A 680 -21.57 -27.47 -31.95
CA VAL A 680 -20.66 -27.12 -33.06
C VAL A 680 -21.19 -25.91 -33.84
N LYS A 681 -20.30 -24.94 -34.13
CA LYS A 681 -20.60 -23.67 -34.80
C LYS A 681 -19.83 -23.56 -36.11
N CYS A 682 -20.57 -23.65 -37.20
CA CYS A 682 -20.05 -23.62 -38.57
C CYS A 682 -20.00 -22.23 -39.21
N PHE A 683 -20.42 -21.17 -38.51
CA PHE A 683 -20.27 -19.79 -38.96
C PHE A 683 -19.00 -19.15 -38.38
N ASN A 684 -18.45 -18.15 -39.07
CA ASN A 684 -17.34 -17.35 -38.55
C ASN A 684 -17.87 -16.36 -37.49
N PRO A 685 -17.41 -16.38 -36.23
CA PRO A 685 -17.82 -15.42 -35.20
C PRO A 685 -17.29 -14.00 -35.43
N GLY A 686 -16.40 -13.80 -36.40
CA GLY A 686 -15.71 -12.55 -36.65
C GLY A 686 -14.83 -12.16 -35.45
N THR A 687 -14.71 -10.86 -35.19
CA THR A 687 -13.98 -10.34 -34.02
C THR A 687 -14.79 -10.35 -32.72
N SER A 688 -16.03 -10.87 -32.72
CA SER A 688 -16.92 -10.83 -31.56
C SER A 688 -16.58 -11.85 -30.47
N THR A 689 -15.91 -12.95 -30.84
CA THR A 689 -15.30 -13.90 -29.91
C THR A 689 -14.18 -13.20 -29.14
N ARG A 690 -14.38 -12.98 -27.83
CA ARG A 690 -13.39 -12.43 -26.87
C ARG A 690 -12.24 -13.43 -26.61
N GLU A 691 -11.59 -13.94 -27.66
CA GLU A 691 -10.42 -14.80 -27.58
C GLU A 691 -9.16 -13.92 -27.70
N PRO A 692 -8.47 -13.55 -26.59
CA PRO A 692 -7.22 -12.82 -26.69
C PRO A 692 -6.16 -13.74 -27.30
N ASN A 693 -5.81 -13.48 -28.56
CA ASN A 693 -4.63 -14.00 -29.25
C ASN A 693 -3.35 -13.36 -28.68
N PHE A 694 -2.19 -13.66 -29.26
CA PHE A 694 -1.00 -12.85 -29.02
C PHE A 694 -1.31 -11.34 -29.27
N PRO A 695 -0.87 -10.41 -28.40
CA PRO A 695 -1.17 -8.97 -28.54
C PRO A 695 -0.29 -8.30 -29.60
N VAL A 696 -0.50 -8.65 -30.88
CA VAL A 696 0.36 -8.23 -32.02
C VAL A 696 0.48 -6.71 -32.10
N GLU A 697 -0.65 -5.99 -32.19
CA GLU A 697 -0.70 -4.52 -32.29
C GLU A 697 0.01 -3.80 -31.14
N LEU A 698 0.11 -4.44 -29.96
CA LEU A 698 0.87 -3.89 -28.83
C LEU A 698 2.38 -4.01 -29.09
N PHE A 699 2.85 -5.16 -29.55
CA PHE A 699 4.28 -5.39 -29.80
C PHE A 699 4.80 -4.53 -30.95
N GLU A 700 4.10 -4.54 -32.09
CA GLU A 700 4.46 -3.71 -33.25
C GLU A 700 4.45 -2.20 -32.90
N LYS A 701 3.63 -1.76 -31.93
CA LYS A 701 3.60 -0.38 -31.44
C LYS A 701 4.64 -0.06 -30.35
N LEU A 702 4.95 -0.99 -29.45
CA LEU A 702 5.95 -0.80 -28.39
C LEU A 702 7.38 -0.85 -28.93
N TYR A 703 7.59 -1.58 -30.03
CA TYR A 703 8.89 -1.93 -30.59
C TYR A 703 8.98 -1.62 -32.10
N ALA A 704 8.28 -0.58 -32.57
CA ALA A 704 8.52 -0.05 -33.90
C ALA A 704 9.95 0.52 -34.00
N ILE A 705 10.61 0.29 -35.14
CA ILE A 705 11.82 1.03 -35.51
C ILE A 705 11.39 2.46 -35.90
N HIS A 706 12.14 3.46 -35.42
CA HIS A 706 11.88 4.90 -35.58
C HIS A 706 13.18 5.63 -35.94
#